data_AF-A0A920QFS7-F1
#
_entry.id   AF-A0A920QFS7-F1
#
_cell.length_a   1.000
_cell.length_b   1.000
_cell.length_c   1.000
_cell.angle_alpha   90.00
_cell.angle_beta   90.00
_cell.angle_gamma   90.00
#
_symmetry.space_group_name_H-M   'P 1'
#
loop_
_entity.id
_entity.type
_entity.pdbx_description
1 polymer ?
#
loop_
_entity_poly.entity_id
_entity_poly.type
_entity_poly.pdbx_seq_one_letter_code
_entity_poly.pdbx_strand_id
1 'polypeptide(L)'
;MFFAVGCVLPGASELSVTLGQAPGEATITASGVDQGQVGALMFSDDLANWFPVAVMTETSLGFSEPSGRKHRFFQLLETTPPTFSASANWKTKISLPSDKFLVEFKAADGGAWVPPGTKVPKETQWVKFTVLMDDLATVYFQDGNKLKFHYDFGTDHVPEFDDMTHMEFDGATLYHADRRAVIGAVLFSEKNSEYAIQLVGQDRLPAAMVSFFWYLVDGAIEKPGELTGLYMPTYEQADGSGVVAEYLTQRNVPVVSAQRWEIGSGAIYSIGWAMGELVFIKGEKITEAFRNGDLTSDDILLTDHVPAEIPRVAGIVAMNPSTPNSHVAILAKNFGIPFYYEGTAATREQLLSLAGREVMLRTSAGWGINSSESGSATLVALEDDLPESFRQAVADYKAPPELEFESKDKADTYTLAMNQIKPNDSELVGGKAAKFSLLRKLIPKNSPDPAIAITFDLWDEFMEQRLANDKSMIQEIDARLTEAHQSGLQSDLADALKTVRDLIRDGEFVESQRQAIIAALSPFDRAKKIRFRSSTNIEDSRHFTGAGLYDSYSGCLLDDLDDDTDGPCGCDSSKSEERGVFRAIKRVYASFYNHNAYLERRRFGVDEDDVGMAILLHHSFPDEIELANGVAVGDYNSYSAGSFNMRTDLSTQVGATSVANPDSAAVPEEVNISFYKSSSGSTGRTLNFNKRSSLLQVGRDHVMDWKSDYETLHKLFEKIAPGFSRYAIDRKKYTLDFEYKKVDPDWIVVKQVRELPQPEALTDSTPILAGGRATLRLFQGETGGGGVFAYHRLKSIWNIDAASRVLETTDQKSSIINAADWTRVVDGETLVVEDGIAGWPKHRFSTGKRGNETVLVDQWQESRDGKNHKVQDVGRYPTLAARQEFAGRVPW
;
A
#
# COMPACT_ATOMS: atom_id res chain seq x y z
N MET A 1 -28.09 -38.90 -6.88
CA MET A 1 -28.31 -38.37 -5.52
C MET A 1 -29.46 -39.16 -4.93
N PHE A 2 -29.21 -39.95 -3.88
CA PHE A 2 -30.29 -40.59 -3.12
C PHE A 2 -30.86 -39.53 -2.16
N PHE A 3 -32.13 -39.19 -2.30
CA PHE A 3 -32.86 -38.40 -1.29
C PHE A 3 -33.59 -39.37 -0.36
N ALA A 4 -33.26 -39.34 0.93
CA ALA A 4 -34.04 -40.00 1.96
C ALA A 4 -34.95 -38.95 2.60
N VAL A 5 -36.26 -39.04 2.35
CA VAL A 5 -37.29 -38.28 3.05
C VAL A 5 -37.78 -39.14 4.22
N GLY A 6 -37.66 -38.65 5.45
CA GLY A 6 -38.05 -39.36 6.68
C GLY A 6 -39.31 -38.78 7.33
N CYS A 7 -40.25 -39.66 7.65
CA CYS A 7 -41.48 -39.57 8.48
C CYS A 7 -42.12 -38.20 8.76
N VAL A 8 -43.32 -38.02 8.17
CA VAL A 8 -44.29 -36.96 8.49
C VAL A 8 -45.22 -37.43 9.62
N LEU A 9 -45.31 -36.65 10.71
CA LEU A 9 -46.43 -36.70 11.66
C LEU A 9 -47.39 -35.52 11.35
N PRO A 10 -48.72 -35.68 11.46
CA PRO A 10 -49.65 -34.58 11.20
C PRO A 10 -49.54 -33.52 12.30
N GLY A 11 -49.19 -32.27 11.94
CA GLY A 11 -49.13 -31.13 12.85
C GLY A 11 -47.73 -30.72 13.32
N ALA A 12 -46.65 -31.22 12.70
CA ALA A 12 -45.28 -30.78 12.94
C ALA A 12 -44.77 -29.91 11.78
N SER A 13 -43.80 -29.04 12.04
CA SER A 13 -43.12 -28.25 11.02
C SER A 13 -42.49 -29.13 9.94
N GLU A 14 -42.66 -28.72 8.68
CA GLU A 14 -42.26 -29.49 7.51
C GLU A 14 -41.09 -28.79 6.80
N LEU A 15 -40.06 -29.57 6.46
CA LEU A 15 -38.93 -29.15 5.63
C LEU A 15 -38.90 -30.02 4.37
N SER A 16 -39.02 -29.42 3.19
CA SER A 16 -38.94 -30.13 1.91
C SER A 16 -37.89 -29.52 0.99
N VAL A 17 -37.18 -30.37 0.25
CA VAL A 17 -36.16 -29.95 -0.72
C VAL A 17 -36.62 -30.34 -2.11
N THR A 18 -36.70 -29.37 -3.02
CA THR A 18 -37.08 -29.56 -4.42
C THR A 18 -35.96 -29.06 -5.33
N LEU A 19 -35.89 -29.58 -6.56
CA LEU A 19 -34.95 -29.05 -7.56
C LEU A 19 -35.48 -27.70 -8.06
N GLY A 20 -34.61 -26.69 -8.07
CA GLY A 20 -34.91 -25.34 -8.55
C GLY A 20 -35.20 -25.30 -10.05
N GLN A 21 -35.74 -24.17 -10.53
CA GLN A 21 -36.09 -24.01 -11.94
C GLN A 21 -34.86 -23.89 -12.87
N ALA A 22 -33.72 -23.44 -12.35
CA ALA A 22 -32.45 -23.42 -13.08
C ALA A 22 -31.64 -24.72 -12.86
N PRO A 23 -30.90 -25.21 -13.88
CA PRO A 23 -30.03 -26.38 -13.72
C PRO A 23 -29.02 -26.16 -12.59
N GLY A 24 -29.05 -27.04 -11.59
CA GLY A 24 -28.11 -26.97 -10.48
C GLY A 24 -28.53 -26.05 -9.33
N GLU A 25 -29.81 -25.73 -9.18
CA GLU A 25 -30.34 -25.12 -7.95
C GLU A 25 -31.20 -26.11 -7.17
N ALA A 26 -31.23 -25.97 -5.84
CA ALA A 26 -32.21 -26.62 -4.98
C ALA A 26 -33.01 -25.56 -4.22
N THR A 27 -34.33 -25.71 -4.16
CA THR A 27 -35.23 -24.88 -3.38
C THR A 27 -35.63 -25.63 -2.11
N ILE A 28 -35.25 -25.07 -0.97
CA ILE A 28 -35.62 -25.57 0.35
C ILE A 28 -36.84 -24.80 0.83
N THR A 29 -37.92 -25.50 1.18
CA THR A 29 -39.11 -24.92 1.76
C THR A 29 -39.36 -25.41 3.19
N ALA A 30 -39.59 -24.47 4.10
CA ALA A 30 -39.94 -24.75 5.50
C ALA A 30 -41.32 -24.16 5.81
N SER A 31 -42.18 -24.88 6.55
CA SER A 31 -43.53 -24.44 6.96
C SER A 31 -43.92 -25.00 8.34
N GLY A 32 -44.92 -24.40 9.01
CA GLY A 32 -45.56 -25.00 10.20
C GLY A 32 -45.07 -24.55 11.58
N VAL A 33 -44.31 -23.45 11.69
CA VAL A 33 -43.79 -22.92 12.98
C VAL A 33 -44.93 -22.47 13.90
N ASP A 34 -44.82 -22.83 15.18
CA ASP A 34 -45.81 -22.49 16.22
C ASP A 34 -45.91 -20.97 16.48
N GLN A 35 -47.11 -20.51 16.87
CA GLN A 35 -47.33 -19.11 17.23
C GLN A 35 -46.48 -18.71 18.44
N GLY A 36 -45.57 -17.74 18.26
CA GLY A 36 -44.69 -17.22 19.31
C GLY A 36 -43.26 -17.77 19.28
N GLN A 37 -42.95 -18.67 18.34
CA GLN A 37 -41.59 -19.13 18.07
C GLN A 37 -41.01 -18.46 16.82
N VAL A 38 -39.68 -18.45 16.75
CA VAL A 38 -38.92 -18.06 15.55
C VAL A 38 -38.39 -19.34 14.90
N GLY A 39 -38.79 -19.59 13.66
CA GLY A 39 -38.24 -20.67 12.84
C GLY A 39 -37.06 -20.17 12.01
N ALA A 40 -35.90 -20.79 12.15
CA ALA A 40 -34.70 -20.47 11.38
C ALA A 40 -34.26 -21.66 10.54
N LEU A 41 -34.05 -21.43 9.24
CA LEU A 41 -33.43 -22.41 8.37
C LEU A 41 -31.92 -22.37 8.58
N MET A 42 -31.35 -23.49 8.99
CA MET A 42 -29.93 -23.66 9.24
C MET A 42 -29.33 -24.61 8.19
N PHE A 43 -28.06 -24.40 7.84
CA PHE A 43 -27.28 -25.34 7.03
C PHE A 43 -26.03 -25.81 7.76
N SER A 44 -25.52 -26.97 7.35
CA SER A 44 -24.24 -27.51 7.81
C SER A 44 -23.54 -28.26 6.67
N ASP A 45 -22.23 -28.11 6.60
CA ASP A 45 -21.38 -28.88 5.67
C ASP A 45 -20.73 -30.11 6.34
N ASP A 46 -20.76 -30.20 7.67
CA ASP A 46 -20.05 -31.22 8.46
C ASP A 46 -20.89 -31.90 9.57
N LEU A 47 -22.16 -31.49 9.74
CA LEU A 47 -23.08 -31.86 10.83
C LEU A 47 -22.64 -31.46 12.25
N ALA A 48 -21.46 -30.86 12.39
CA ALA A 48 -20.95 -30.36 13.67
C ALA A 48 -21.31 -28.89 13.87
N ASN A 49 -21.20 -28.09 12.81
CA ASN A 49 -21.44 -26.64 12.84
C ASN A 49 -22.67 -26.29 12.02
N TRP A 50 -23.63 -25.58 12.63
CA TRP A 50 -24.89 -25.19 12.00
C TRP A 50 -25.00 -23.67 11.91
N PHE A 51 -25.34 -23.18 10.72
CA PHE A 51 -25.32 -21.75 10.40
C PHE A 51 -26.67 -21.29 9.83
N PRO A 52 -27.19 -20.12 10.23
CA PRO A 52 -28.46 -19.62 9.74
C PRO A 52 -28.34 -19.10 8.31
N VAL A 53 -29.36 -19.34 7.50
CA VAL A 53 -29.45 -18.80 6.11
C VAL A 53 -30.73 -18.01 5.87
N ALA A 54 -31.75 -18.23 6.69
CA ALA A 54 -33.03 -17.55 6.58
C ALA A 54 -33.86 -17.72 7.86
N VAL A 55 -34.81 -16.80 8.07
CA VAL A 55 -35.75 -16.80 9.19
C VAL A 55 -37.19 -16.76 8.65
N MET A 56 -38.10 -17.47 9.31
CA MET A 56 -39.51 -17.57 8.94
C MET A 56 -40.30 -16.44 9.61
N THR A 57 -40.76 -15.49 8.80
CA THR A 57 -41.72 -14.45 9.22
C THR A 57 -43.14 -14.70 8.71
N GLU A 58 -43.32 -15.71 7.84
CA GLU A 58 -44.58 -16.14 7.21
C GLU A 58 -44.73 -17.67 7.24
N THR A 59 -45.88 -18.19 6.82
CA THR A 59 -46.23 -19.62 6.83
C THR A 59 -45.33 -20.52 5.97
N SER A 60 -44.54 -19.95 5.05
CA SER A 60 -43.56 -20.70 4.24
C SER A 60 -42.34 -19.85 3.87
N LEU A 61 -41.15 -20.44 3.91
CA LEU A 61 -39.88 -19.82 3.47
C LEU A 61 -39.35 -20.57 2.24
N GLY A 62 -38.75 -19.87 1.26
CA GLY A 62 -38.04 -20.48 0.13
C GLY A 62 -36.59 -20.01 0.04
N PHE A 63 -35.63 -20.93 0.09
CA PHE A 63 -34.19 -20.66 -0.05
C PHE A 63 -33.61 -21.39 -1.26
N SER A 64 -32.86 -20.70 -2.11
CA SER A 64 -32.22 -21.29 -3.31
C SER A 64 -30.70 -21.34 -3.16
N GLU A 65 -30.14 -22.54 -3.34
CA GLU A 65 -28.70 -22.80 -3.22
C GLU A 65 -28.08 -23.20 -4.57
N PRO A 66 -26.96 -22.58 -4.99
CA PRO A 66 -26.19 -23.02 -6.16
C PRO A 66 -25.49 -24.36 -5.92
N SER A 67 -25.51 -25.26 -6.92
CA SER A 67 -24.87 -26.59 -6.82
C SER A 67 -23.34 -26.54 -6.83
N GLY A 68 -22.74 -26.40 -5.65
CA GLY A 68 -21.32 -26.68 -5.38
C GLY A 68 -21.06 -28.17 -5.05
N ARG A 69 -19.88 -28.70 -5.39
CA ARG A 69 -19.52 -30.14 -5.38
C ARG A 69 -19.39 -30.85 -4.01
N LYS A 70 -20.20 -30.54 -2.99
CA LYS A 70 -20.22 -31.29 -1.71
C LYS A 70 -21.65 -31.56 -1.21
N HIS A 71 -21.78 -32.54 -0.31
CA HIS A 71 -23.02 -32.79 0.43
C HIS A 71 -23.25 -31.63 1.42
N ARG A 72 -24.49 -31.11 1.49
CA ARG A 72 -24.93 -30.09 2.45
C ARG A 72 -26.19 -30.57 3.16
N PHE A 73 -26.29 -30.26 4.45
CA PHE A 73 -27.41 -30.62 5.31
C PHE A 73 -28.21 -29.38 5.70
N PHE A 74 -29.52 -29.54 5.89
CA PHE A 74 -30.42 -28.47 6.31
C PHE A 74 -31.26 -28.94 7.49
N GLN A 75 -31.54 -28.03 8.42
CA GLN A 75 -32.50 -28.25 9.50
C GLN A 75 -33.32 -26.99 9.73
N LEU A 76 -34.53 -27.16 10.24
CA LEU A 76 -35.33 -26.08 10.79
C LEU A 76 -35.11 -26.05 12.30
N LEU A 77 -34.63 -24.92 12.81
CA LEU A 77 -34.45 -24.66 14.23
C LEU A 77 -35.59 -23.76 14.72
N GLU A 78 -36.31 -24.20 15.74
CA GLU A 78 -37.37 -23.43 16.38
C GLU A 78 -36.89 -22.95 17.75
N THR A 79 -36.93 -21.63 17.97
CA THR A 79 -36.49 -21.01 19.21
C THR A 79 -37.56 -20.09 19.78
N THR A 80 -37.52 -19.94 21.10
CA THR A 80 -38.33 -18.94 21.81
C THR A 80 -37.41 -17.76 22.11
N PRO A 81 -37.66 -16.58 21.52
CA PRO A 81 -36.82 -15.41 21.78
C PRO A 81 -36.74 -15.07 23.27
N PRO A 82 -35.55 -14.70 23.78
CA PRO A 82 -35.41 -14.31 25.17
C PRO A 82 -36.05 -12.95 25.45
N THR A 83 -36.50 -12.76 26.70
CA THR A 83 -37.17 -11.53 27.13
C THR A 83 -36.16 -10.57 27.76
N PHE A 84 -35.91 -9.46 27.09
CA PHE A 84 -35.01 -8.42 27.59
C PHE A 84 -35.73 -7.45 28.55
N SER A 85 -35.03 -7.03 29.59
CA SER A 85 -35.50 -5.93 30.44
C SER A 85 -35.46 -4.60 29.67
N ALA A 86 -36.51 -3.79 29.80
CA ALA A 86 -36.57 -2.50 29.14
C ALA A 86 -35.45 -1.57 29.62
N SER A 87 -34.63 -1.06 28.69
CA SER A 87 -33.52 -0.15 28.98
C SER A 87 -33.47 0.97 27.96
N ALA A 88 -32.96 2.14 28.38
CA ALA A 88 -32.69 3.25 27.47
C ALA A 88 -31.36 3.07 26.70
N ASN A 89 -30.58 2.04 27.01
CA ASN A 89 -29.24 1.81 26.46
C ASN A 89 -29.22 0.78 25.32
N TRP A 90 -30.37 0.24 24.92
CA TRP A 90 -30.49 -0.62 23.75
C TRP A 90 -31.83 -0.39 23.03
N LYS A 91 -31.92 -0.76 21.74
CA LYS A 91 -33.16 -0.74 20.95
C LYS A 91 -33.06 -1.63 19.71
N THR A 92 -34.18 -1.89 19.04
CA THR A 92 -34.22 -2.84 17.91
C THR A 92 -34.20 -2.21 16.51
N LYS A 93 -34.26 -0.87 16.43
CA LYS A 93 -34.17 -0.12 15.17
C LYS A 93 -33.37 1.15 15.34
N ILE A 94 -32.62 1.52 14.31
CA ILE A 94 -31.89 2.80 14.23
C ILE A 94 -32.35 3.59 13.00
N SER A 95 -32.15 4.90 13.03
CA SER A 95 -32.44 5.78 11.89
C SER A 95 -31.16 6.44 11.37
N LEU A 96 -30.95 6.43 10.06
CA LEU A 96 -29.89 7.19 9.38
C LEU A 96 -30.49 8.41 8.65
N PRO A 97 -29.80 9.57 8.60
CA PRO A 97 -28.40 9.81 8.97
C PRO A 97 -28.15 10.14 10.45
N SER A 98 -29.18 10.17 11.30
CA SER A 98 -29.03 10.61 12.70
C SER A 98 -29.76 9.73 13.69
N ASP A 99 -29.01 9.21 14.66
CA ASP A 99 -29.50 8.44 15.79
C ASP A 99 -28.73 8.83 17.07
N LYS A 100 -29.32 8.66 18.25
CA LYS A 100 -28.63 8.93 19.53
C LYS A 100 -27.60 7.86 19.87
N PHE A 101 -27.71 6.67 19.29
CA PHE A 101 -26.79 5.57 19.55
C PHE A 101 -25.55 5.59 18.65
N LEU A 102 -25.57 6.43 17.61
CA LEU A 102 -24.41 6.63 16.75
C LEU A 102 -23.30 7.37 17.52
N VAL A 103 -22.13 6.75 17.55
CA VAL A 103 -20.88 7.34 18.05
C VAL A 103 -20.12 7.90 16.86
N GLU A 104 -19.60 9.11 17.02
CA GLU A 104 -18.78 9.77 16.01
C GLU A 104 -17.32 9.37 16.18
N PHE A 105 -16.64 9.04 15.07
CA PHE A 105 -15.18 8.93 15.09
C PHE A 105 -14.60 10.30 15.42
N LYS A 106 -13.82 10.39 16.51
CA LYS A 106 -13.10 11.62 16.84
C LYS A 106 -11.84 11.69 15.99
N ALA A 107 -11.94 12.24 14.80
CA ALA A 107 -10.76 12.75 14.13
C ALA A 107 -10.28 14.01 14.86
N ALA A 108 -9.05 13.96 15.35
CA ALA A 108 -8.30 15.05 15.99
C ALA A 108 -8.68 15.45 17.43
N ASP A 109 -8.12 14.72 18.41
CA ASP A 109 -7.73 15.35 19.67
C ASP A 109 -6.40 16.12 19.46
N GLY A 110 -6.50 17.34 18.90
CA GLY A 110 -5.47 18.38 19.09
C GLY A 110 -5.04 19.30 17.94
N GLY A 111 -5.80 19.51 16.86
CA GLY A 111 -5.36 20.37 15.73
C GLY A 111 -6.36 21.44 15.27
N ALA A 112 -5.96 22.71 15.34
CA ALA A 112 -6.55 23.93 14.77
C ALA A 112 -7.96 24.38 15.22
N TRP A 113 -8.05 25.66 15.61
CA TRP A 113 -9.30 26.38 15.89
C TRP A 113 -10.15 26.50 14.61
N VAL A 114 -11.40 26.01 14.67
CA VAL A 114 -12.40 26.16 13.61
C VAL A 114 -13.30 27.37 13.95
N PRO A 115 -13.46 28.37 13.06
CA PRO A 115 -14.38 29.48 13.27
C PRO A 115 -15.83 29.01 13.41
N PRO A 116 -16.69 29.65 14.21
CA PRO A 116 -18.10 29.29 14.31
C PRO A 116 -18.82 29.55 12.98
N GLY A 117 -19.41 28.51 12.37
CA GLY A 117 -20.30 28.66 11.19
C GLY A 117 -20.17 27.59 10.10
N THR A 118 -19.13 26.76 10.10
CA THR A 118 -19.01 25.63 9.17
C THR A 118 -19.41 24.34 9.86
N LYS A 119 -20.58 23.78 9.51
CA LYS A 119 -20.87 22.37 9.78
C LYS A 119 -19.85 21.56 8.96
N VAL A 120 -18.77 21.11 9.59
CA VAL A 120 -17.90 20.09 9.00
C VAL A 120 -18.75 18.82 8.91
N PRO A 121 -18.93 18.21 7.72
CA PRO A 121 -19.61 16.93 7.61
C PRO A 121 -18.93 15.92 8.53
N LYS A 122 -19.71 15.16 9.31
CA LYS A 122 -19.16 14.15 10.23
C LYS A 122 -18.40 13.10 9.43
N GLU A 123 -17.15 12.79 9.81
CA GLU A 123 -16.25 11.99 8.96
C GLU A 123 -16.74 10.54 8.77
N THR A 124 -17.14 9.85 9.85
CA THR A 124 -17.86 8.57 9.86
C THR A 124 -18.49 8.37 11.24
N GLN A 125 -19.65 7.72 11.32
CA GLN A 125 -20.33 7.36 12.57
C GLN A 125 -20.54 5.84 12.65
N TRP A 126 -20.72 5.30 13.85
CA TRP A 126 -20.97 3.87 14.04
C TRP A 126 -21.92 3.58 15.19
N VAL A 127 -22.58 2.42 15.13
CA VAL A 127 -23.36 1.85 16.24
C VAL A 127 -23.17 0.34 16.26
N LYS A 128 -22.96 -0.22 17.45
CA LYS A 128 -22.77 -1.66 17.66
C LYS A 128 -24.12 -2.37 17.72
N PHE A 129 -24.17 -3.59 17.20
CA PHE A 129 -25.32 -4.47 17.31
C PHE A 129 -24.94 -5.88 17.74
N THR A 130 -25.92 -6.59 18.28
CA THR A 130 -25.87 -8.00 18.65
C THR A 130 -27.12 -8.69 18.08
N VAL A 131 -26.95 -9.87 17.50
CA VAL A 131 -28.05 -10.78 17.12
C VAL A 131 -27.83 -12.09 17.85
N LEU A 132 -28.84 -12.55 18.59
CA LEU A 132 -28.75 -13.79 19.34
C LEU A 132 -29.05 -15.00 18.45
N MET A 133 -28.41 -16.13 18.72
CA MET A 133 -28.63 -17.36 17.96
C MET A 133 -30.01 -17.99 18.23
N ASP A 134 -30.67 -17.61 19.33
CA ASP A 134 -32.04 -18.00 19.69
C ASP A 134 -33.09 -16.93 19.37
N ASP A 135 -32.69 -15.74 18.91
CA ASP A 135 -33.55 -14.73 18.30
C ASP A 135 -32.94 -14.19 17.00
N LEU A 136 -33.05 -15.01 15.95
CA LEU A 136 -32.60 -14.68 14.60
C LEU A 136 -33.56 -13.76 13.84
N ALA A 137 -34.59 -13.21 14.50
CA ALA A 137 -35.54 -12.26 13.92
C ALA A 137 -35.28 -10.81 14.38
N THR A 138 -34.50 -10.61 15.45
CA THR A 138 -34.29 -9.30 16.07
C THR A 138 -32.82 -8.89 16.05
N VAL A 139 -32.57 -7.60 15.80
CA VAL A 139 -31.26 -6.97 15.93
C VAL A 139 -31.29 -6.04 17.14
N TYR A 140 -30.32 -6.16 18.05
CA TYR A 140 -30.22 -5.31 19.24
C TYR A 140 -29.08 -4.32 19.07
N PHE A 141 -29.39 -3.04 18.87
CA PHE A 141 -28.42 -1.95 18.83
C PHE A 141 -28.16 -1.42 20.23
N GLN A 142 -26.89 -1.24 20.60
CA GLN A 142 -26.49 -0.67 21.91
C GLN A 142 -26.15 0.83 21.80
N ASP A 143 -26.40 1.58 22.88
CA ASP A 143 -25.99 2.98 23.01
C ASP A 143 -24.46 3.06 23.16
N GLY A 144 -23.76 3.23 22.04
CA GLY A 144 -22.29 3.25 22.01
C GLY A 144 -21.65 4.40 22.80
N ASN A 145 -22.43 5.43 23.18
CA ASN A 145 -21.92 6.51 24.03
C ASN A 145 -21.82 6.09 25.51
N LYS A 146 -22.55 5.05 25.92
CA LYS A 146 -22.57 4.54 27.30
C LYS A 146 -21.95 3.15 27.43
N LEU A 147 -22.27 2.27 26.48
CA LEU A 147 -21.80 0.88 26.44
C LEU A 147 -20.79 0.76 25.30
N LYS A 148 -19.51 0.90 25.62
CA LYS A 148 -18.44 0.95 24.61
C LYS A 148 -18.13 -0.42 24.03
N PHE A 149 -18.28 -1.50 24.80
CA PHE A 149 -17.97 -2.86 24.38
C PHE A 149 -19.23 -3.71 24.21
N HIS A 150 -19.16 -4.74 23.37
CA HIS A 150 -20.24 -5.73 23.25
C HIS A 150 -20.40 -6.52 24.55
N TYR A 151 -19.29 -6.77 25.24
CA TYR A 151 -19.25 -7.38 26.56
C TYR A 151 -20.16 -6.65 27.55
N ASP A 152 -19.99 -5.33 27.70
CA ASP A 152 -20.80 -4.52 28.62
C ASP A 152 -22.30 -4.64 28.31
N PHE A 153 -22.67 -4.60 27.03
CA PHE A 153 -24.05 -4.82 26.62
C PHE A 153 -24.54 -6.23 26.94
N GLY A 154 -23.71 -7.24 26.66
CA GLY A 154 -24.01 -8.64 26.91
C GLY A 154 -24.30 -8.90 28.38
N THR A 155 -23.33 -8.64 29.25
CA THR A 155 -23.44 -8.99 30.67
C THR A 155 -24.45 -8.13 31.44
N ASP A 156 -24.74 -6.90 30.98
CA ASP A 156 -25.68 -6.02 31.68
C ASP A 156 -27.15 -6.23 31.24
N HIS A 157 -27.38 -6.78 30.04
CA HIS A 157 -28.71 -6.75 29.41
C HIS A 157 -29.18 -8.06 28.76
N VAL A 158 -28.29 -9.02 28.51
CA VAL A 158 -28.60 -10.27 27.82
C VAL A 158 -28.48 -11.44 28.82
N PRO A 159 -29.59 -12.06 29.25
CA PRO A 159 -29.57 -13.13 30.25
C PRO A 159 -28.63 -14.29 29.91
N GLU A 160 -28.41 -14.57 28.62
CA GLU A 160 -27.53 -15.63 28.13
C GLU A 160 -26.04 -15.40 28.45
N PHE A 161 -25.68 -14.16 28.82
CA PHE A 161 -24.32 -13.71 29.12
C PHE A 161 -24.15 -13.27 30.59
N ASP A 162 -25.16 -13.44 31.43
CA ASP A 162 -25.10 -13.09 32.85
C ASP A 162 -23.85 -13.72 33.53
N ASP A 163 -23.13 -12.90 34.29
CA ASP A 163 -21.93 -13.27 35.06
C ASP A 163 -20.75 -13.87 34.27
N MET A 164 -20.78 -13.84 32.93
CA MET A 164 -19.65 -14.32 32.12
C MET A 164 -18.42 -13.43 32.29
N THR A 165 -17.25 -14.05 32.31
CA THR A 165 -15.98 -13.35 32.12
C THR A 165 -15.82 -12.90 30.66
N HIS A 166 -14.92 -11.94 30.41
CA HIS A 166 -14.58 -11.53 29.04
C HIS A 166 -14.18 -12.72 28.14
N MET A 167 -13.44 -13.68 28.69
CA MET A 167 -12.99 -14.86 27.93
C MET A 167 -14.15 -15.79 27.56
N GLU A 168 -15.09 -16.00 28.46
CA GLU A 168 -16.30 -16.80 28.20
C GLU A 168 -17.22 -16.11 27.19
N PHE A 169 -17.35 -14.78 27.30
CA PHE A 169 -18.10 -13.97 26.35
C PHE A 169 -17.48 -14.02 24.94
N ASP A 170 -16.16 -13.86 24.83
CA ASP A 170 -15.44 -13.98 23.57
C ASP A 170 -15.59 -15.39 22.98
N GLY A 171 -15.49 -16.43 23.83
CA GLY A 171 -15.79 -17.81 23.46
C GLY A 171 -17.16 -17.98 22.82
N ALA A 172 -18.19 -17.38 23.44
CA ALA A 172 -19.59 -17.49 23.02
C ALA A 172 -19.96 -16.60 21.81
N THR A 173 -19.14 -15.63 21.42
CA THR A 173 -19.48 -14.64 20.38
C THR A 173 -18.51 -14.58 19.20
N LEU A 174 -17.28 -15.05 19.36
CA LEU A 174 -16.24 -14.96 18.32
C LEU A 174 -15.95 -16.28 17.59
N TYR A 175 -16.23 -17.43 18.20
CA TYR A 175 -15.94 -18.76 17.63
C TYR A 175 -17.20 -19.49 17.15
N HIS A 176 -17.08 -20.52 16.31
CA HIS A 176 -18.21 -21.31 15.83
C HIS A 176 -18.80 -22.20 16.91
N ALA A 177 -17.93 -22.85 17.70
CA ALA A 177 -18.35 -23.75 18.77
C ALA A 177 -19.12 -22.99 19.85
N ASP A 178 -20.29 -23.52 20.24
CA ASP A 178 -21.15 -22.98 21.29
C ASP A 178 -21.54 -21.51 21.11
N ARG A 179 -21.54 -21.00 19.87
CA ARG A 179 -21.89 -19.61 19.56
C ARG A 179 -23.30 -19.29 20.05
N ARG A 180 -23.42 -18.24 20.88
CA ARG A 180 -24.70 -17.73 21.41
C ARG A 180 -25.15 -16.44 20.75
N ALA A 181 -24.23 -15.67 20.17
CA ALA A 181 -24.57 -14.47 19.41
C ALA A 181 -23.58 -14.17 18.28
N VAL A 182 -24.05 -13.36 17.33
CA VAL A 182 -23.24 -12.67 16.35
C VAL A 182 -23.22 -11.19 16.69
N ILE A 183 -22.03 -10.61 16.75
CA ILE A 183 -21.83 -9.20 17.08
C ILE A 183 -21.25 -8.45 15.88
N GLY A 184 -21.57 -7.16 15.79
CA GLY A 184 -21.18 -6.35 14.65
C GLY A 184 -21.39 -4.86 14.86
N ALA A 185 -21.18 -4.09 13.79
CA ALA A 185 -21.46 -2.66 13.79
C ALA A 185 -22.10 -2.22 12.46
N VAL A 186 -22.98 -1.23 12.55
CA VAL A 186 -23.39 -0.42 11.40
C VAL A 186 -22.51 0.82 11.39
N LEU A 187 -21.84 1.06 10.27
CA LEU A 187 -21.03 2.23 10.02
C LEU A 187 -21.77 3.13 9.01
N PHE A 188 -21.69 4.45 9.18
CA PHE A 188 -22.38 5.41 8.34
C PHE A 188 -21.45 6.56 7.92
N SER A 189 -21.45 6.88 6.62
CA SER A 189 -20.71 8.01 6.05
C SER A 189 -21.67 8.98 5.38
N GLU A 190 -21.91 10.13 6.03
CA GLU A 190 -22.72 11.21 5.48
C GLU A 190 -22.10 11.76 4.19
N LYS A 191 -20.76 11.90 4.17
CA LYS A 191 -19.98 12.37 3.01
C LYS A 191 -20.22 11.55 1.74
N ASN A 192 -20.30 10.23 1.87
CA ASN A 192 -20.43 9.32 0.73
C ASN A 192 -21.88 8.91 0.45
N SER A 193 -22.84 9.32 1.31
CA SER A 193 -24.24 8.83 1.25
C SER A 193 -24.32 7.30 1.28
N GLU A 194 -23.55 6.70 2.19
CA GLU A 194 -23.34 5.25 2.29
C GLU A 194 -23.40 4.77 3.74
N TYR A 195 -23.77 3.51 3.93
CA TYR A 195 -23.60 2.79 5.20
C TYR A 195 -23.06 1.38 4.93
N ALA A 196 -22.37 0.82 5.92
CA ALA A 196 -21.78 -0.50 5.84
C ALA A 196 -22.12 -1.31 7.08
N ILE A 197 -22.38 -2.60 6.88
CA ILE A 197 -22.55 -3.57 7.97
C ILE A 197 -21.25 -4.35 8.10
N GLN A 198 -20.72 -4.40 9.31
CA GLN A 198 -19.53 -5.16 9.68
C GLN A 198 -19.90 -6.25 10.69
N LEU A 199 -19.44 -7.47 10.45
CA LEU A 199 -19.60 -8.62 11.35
C LEU A 199 -18.24 -8.96 11.97
N VAL A 200 -18.24 -9.36 13.25
CA VAL A 200 -17.01 -9.68 13.99
C VAL A 200 -17.00 -11.17 14.37
N GLY A 201 -15.84 -11.80 14.26
CA GLY A 201 -15.59 -13.17 14.69
C GLY A 201 -14.13 -13.56 14.49
N GLN A 202 -13.63 -14.51 15.26
CA GLN A 202 -12.31 -15.12 15.08
C GLN A 202 -12.36 -16.25 14.05
N ASP A 203 -13.45 -17.01 14.03
CA ASP A 203 -13.71 -17.98 12.96
C ASP A 203 -14.46 -17.32 11.79
N ARG A 204 -14.10 -17.68 10.56
CA ARG A 204 -14.72 -17.12 9.35
C ARG A 204 -16.17 -17.53 9.20
N LEU A 205 -17.07 -16.55 9.11
CA LEU A 205 -18.49 -16.82 8.87
C LEU A 205 -18.72 -17.28 7.42
N PRO A 206 -19.49 -18.36 7.19
CA PRO A 206 -19.82 -18.80 5.83
C PRO A 206 -20.62 -17.75 5.04
N ALA A 207 -20.45 -17.69 3.72
CA ALA A 207 -21.06 -16.67 2.87
C ALA A 207 -22.60 -16.57 2.99
N ALA A 208 -23.29 -17.70 3.12
CA ALA A 208 -24.74 -17.70 3.30
C ALA A 208 -25.16 -17.08 4.65
N MET A 209 -24.39 -17.32 5.71
CA MET A 209 -24.60 -16.73 7.03
C MET A 209 -24.33 -15.23 7.03
N VAL A 210 -23.25 -14.79 6.38
CA VAL A 210 -22.96 -13.36 6.20
C VAL A 210 -24.10 -12.66 5.48
N SER A 211 -24.58 -13.24 4.38
CA SER A 211 -25.72 -12.69 3.63
C SER A 211 -26.98 -12.60 4.47
N PHE A 212 -27.28 -13.62 5.27
CA PHE A 212 -28.43 -13.63 6.16
C PHE A 212 -28.37 -12.47 7.16
N PHE A 213 -27.27 -12.34 7.92
CA PHE A 213 -27.13 -11.26 8.90
C PHE A 213 -27.08 -9.88 8.27
N TRP A 214 -26.49 -9.75 7.07
CA TRP A 214 -26.48 -8.47 6.36
C TRP A 214 -27.90 -7.99 6.10
N TYR A 215 -28.78 -8.83 5.53
CA TYR A 215 -30.17 -8.44 5.27
C TYR A 215 -31.00 -8.23 6.53
N LEU A 216 -30.76 -9.04 7.57
CA LEU A 216 -31.43 -8.88 8.85
C LEU A 216 -31.12 -7.51 9.48
N VAL A 217 -29.84 -7.12 9.50
CA VAL A 217 -29.40 -5.82 10.02
C VAL A 217 -29.86 -4.69 9.11
N ASP A 218 -29.80 -4.88 7.79
CA ASP A 218 -30.27 -3.90 6.82
C ASP A 218 -31.74 -3.52 7.01
N GLY A 219 -32.59 -4.53 7.25
CA GLY A 219 -34.03 -4.38 7.50
C GLY A 219 -34.35 -3.68 8.83
N ALA A 220 -33.40 -3.63 9.76
CA ALA A 220 -33.53 -2.95 11.05
C ALA A 220 -33.11 -1.46 11.00
N ILE A 221 -32.66 -0.97 9.84
CA ILE A 221 -32.22 0.42 9.63
C ILE A 221 -33.31 1.19 8.87
N GLU A 222 -33.84 2.25 9.48
CA GLU A 222 -34.67 3.24 8.81
C GLU A 222 -33.79 4.24 8.07
N LYS A 223 -33.85 4.26 6.73
CA LYS A 223 -32.91 4.99 5.87
C LYS A 223 -33.57 5.58 4.62
N PRO A 224 -33.08 6.72 4.09
CA PRO A 224 -33.45 7.23 2.77
C PRO A 224 -33.11 6.23 1.66
N GLY A 225 -33.94 6.14 0.62
CA GLY A 225 -33.73 5.21 -0.50
C GLY A 225 -32.50 5.52 -1.38
N GLU A 226 -31.86 6.67 -1.18
CA GLU A 226 -30.63 7.08 -1.87
C GLU A 226 -29.35 6.55 -1.20
N LEU A 227 -29.44 6.06 0.05
CA LEU A 227 -28.29 5.50 0.75
C LEU A 227 -27.92 4.13 0.18
N THR A 228 -26.64 3.97 -0.19
CA THR A 228 -26.12 2.67 -0.65
C THR A 228 -25.64 1.84 0.54
N GLY A 229 -26.17 0.63 0.68
CA GLY A 229 -25.77 -0.34 1.69
C GLY A 229 -24.62 -1.23 1.23
N LEU A 230 -23.64 -1.43 2.10
CA LEU A 230 -22.40 -2.14 1.81
C LEU A 230 -22.11 -3.21 2.87
N TYR A 231 -21.30 -4.22 2.52
CA TYR A 231 -20.68 -5.11 3.50
C TYR A 231 -19.20 -4.74 3.66
N MET A 232 -18.77 -4.49 4.89
CA MET A 232 -17.39 -4.14 5.20
C MET A 232 -16.86 -5.12 6.26
N PRO A 233 -16.19 -6.23 5.87
CA PRO A 233 -15.75 -7.25 6.82
C PRO A 233 -14.68 -6.69 7.80
N THR A 234 -14.58 -7.27 9.00
CA THR A 234 -13.34 -7.10 9.80
C THR A 234 -12.19 -7.87 9.15
N TYR A 235 -10.98 -7.67 9.63
CA TYR A 235 -9.80 -8.39 9.13
C TYR A 235 -9.98 -9.92 9.19
N GLU A 236 -10.42 -10.44 10.33
CA GLU A 236 -10.62 -11.88 10.55
C GLU A 236 -11.71 -12.45 9.62
N GLN A 237 -12.66 -11.61 9.22
CA GLN A 237 -13.75 -11.94 8.29
C GLN A 237 -13.44 -11.61 6.83
N ALA A 238 -12.27 -11.04 6.52
CA ALA A 238 -11.86 -10.75 5.16
C ALA A 238 -11.61 -12.07 4.42
N ASP A 239 -12.39 -12.31 3.36
CA ASP A 239 -12.32 -13.54 2.59
C ASP A 239 -11.37 -13.42 1.40
N GLY A 240 -10.10 -13.80 1.62
CA GLY A 240 -9.10 -13.87 0.56
C GLY A 240 -9.42 -14.87 -0.57
N SER A 241 -10.42 -15.75 -0.40
CA SER A 241 -10.87 -16.65 -1.47
C SER A 241 -11.93 -16.04 -2.39
N GLY A 242 -12.52 -14.90 -1.99
CA GLY A 242 -13.53 -14.17 -2.78
C GLY A 242 -14.95 -14.76 -2.73
N VAL A 243 -15.18 -15.90 -2.09
CA VAL A 243 -16.48 -16.60 -2.04
C VAL A 243 -17.58 -15.72 -1.44
N VAL A 244 -17.31 -15.01 -0.33
CA VAL A 244 -18.28 -14.09 0.28
C VAL A 244 -18.59 -12.92 -0.66
N ALA A 245 -17.57 -12.37 -1.32
CA ALA A 245 -17.73 -11.25 -2.24
C ALA A 245 -18.56 -11.63 -3.47
N GLU A 246 -18.29 -12.79 -4.06
CA GLU A 246 -19.07 -13.34 -5.18
C GLU A 246 -20.53 -13.57 -4.76
N TYR A 247 -20.75 -14.20 -3.59
CA TYR A 247 -22.08 -14.54 -3.10
C TYR A 247 -22.95 -13.29 -2.84
N LEU A 248 -22.37 -12.24 -2.25
CA LEU A 248 -23.04 -10.97 -1.95
C LEU A 248 -23.23 -10.10 -3.20
N THR A 249 -22.26 -10.07 -4.12
CA THR A 249 -22.36 -9.31 -5.38
C THR A 249 -23.50 -9.80 -6.25
N GLN A 250 -23.71 -11.13 -6.33
CA GLN A 250 -24.88 -11.73 -7.01
C GLN A 250 -26.23 -11.25 -6.44
N ARG A 251 -26.22 -10.69 -5.22
CA ARG A 251 -27.39 -10.19 -4.50
C ARG A 251 -27.38 -8.66 -4.34
N ASN A 252 -26.56 -7.96 -5.13
CA ASN A 252 -26.41 -6.50 -5.14
C ASN A 252 -25.93 -5.90 -3.81
N VAL A 253 -25.12 -6.65 -3.06
CA VAL A 253 -24.44 -6.14 -1.86
C VAL A 253 -22.95 -6.03 -2.15
N PRO A 254 -22.42 -4.81 -2.41
CA PRO A 254 -20.99 -4.64 -2.64
C PRO A 254 -20.18 -4.93 -1.38
N VAL A 255 -19.15 -5.76 -1.50
CA VAL A 255 -18.15 -5.94 -0.46
C VAL A 255 -17.05 -4.90 -0.64
N VAL A 256 -16.79 -4.13 0.42
CA VAL A 256 -15.86 -2.98 0.39
C VAL A 256 -14.91 -3.04 1.59
N SER A 257 -13.86 -2.22 1.56
CA SER A 257 -13.03 -1.96 2.74
C SER A 257 -13.27 -0.53 3.24
N ALA A 258 -12.78 -0.23 4.45
CA ALA A 258 -12.82 1.12 5.02
C ALA A 258 -12.23 2.19 4.08
N GLN A 259 -11.35 1.81 3.15
CA GLN A 259 -10.75 2.70 2.15
C GLN A 259 -11.77 3.50 1.34
N ARG A 260 -12.95 2.92 1.07
CA ARG A 260 -14.00 3.56 0.28
C ARG A 260 -14.40 4.92 0.84
N TRP A 261 -14.34 5.07 2.16
CA TRP A 261 -14.71 6.31 2.84
C TRP A 261 -13.52 7.20 3.19
N GLU A 262 -12.33 6.61 3.30
CA GLU A 262 -11.11 7.25 3.79
C GLU A 262 -10.30 7.96 2.67
N ILE A 263 -10.41 7.56 1.39
CA ILE A 263 -9.53 8.10 0.32
C ILE A 263 -10.31 8.30 -1.00
N GLY A 264 -10.76 9.53 -1.24
CA GLY A 264 -11.38 9.96 -2.51
C GLY A 264 -10.45 10.72 -3.46
N SER A 265 -9.16 10.84 -3.15
CA SER A 265 -8.16 11.51 -4.00
C SER A 265 -7.01 10.55 -4.29
N GLY A 266 -6.54 10.52 -5.53
CA GLY A 266 -5.36 9.74 -5.90
C GLY A 266 -4.16 10.03 -4.98
N ALA A 267 -3.22 9.10 -4.90
CA ALA A 267 -2.05 9.21 -4.03
C ALA A 267 -0.76 9.06 -4.85
N ILE A 268 0.19 9.98 -4.64
CA ILE A 268 1.52 9.87 -5.24
C ILE A 268 2.43 9.16 -4.23
N TYR A 269 2.86 7.95 -4.57
CA TYR A 269 3.78 7.17 -3.75
C TYR A 269 5.23 7.44 -4.09
N SER A 270 5.52 7.74 -5.37
CA SER A 270 6.84 8.17 -5.82
C SER A 270 6.73 9.33 -6.81
N ILE A 271 7.53 10.37 -6.56
CA ILE A 271 7.69 11.52 -7.45
C ILE A 271 8.71 11.15 -8.53
N GLY A 272 8.39 11.49 -9.77
CA GLY A 272 9.29 11.23 -10.88
C GLY A 272 8.62 11.52 -12.21
N TRP A 273 9.26 11.07 -13.27
CA TRP A 273 8.69 11.09 -14.61
C TRP A 273 9.13 9.85 -15.38
N ALA A 274 8.41 9.44 -16.40
CA ALA A 274 8.73 8.28 -17.22
C ALA A 274 8.13 8.42 -18.61
N MET A 275 8.82 7.87 -19.60
CA MET A 275 8.30 7.63 -20.94
C MET A 275 8.32 6.13 -21.18
N GLY A 276 7.27 5.59 -21.78
CA GLY A 276 7.15 4.17 -22.08
C GLY A 276 5.78 3.83 -22.67
N GLU A 277 5.62 2.59 -23.15
CA GLU A 277 4.31 2.08 -23.53
C GLU A 277 3.45 1.87 -22.27
N LEU A 278 2.19 2.32 -22.29
CA LEU A 278 1.26 2.07 -21.20
C LEU A 278 0.69 0.65 -21.32
N VAL A 279 1.16 -0.29 -20.51
CA VAL A 279 0.75 -1.70 -20.60
C VAL A 279 -0.18 -2.04 -19.44
N PHE A 280 -1.41 -2.47 -19.75
CA PHE A 280 -2.34 -2.96 -18.73
C PHE A 280 -2.11 -4.45 -18.45
N ILE A 281 -1.68 -4.76 -17.23
CA ILE A 281 -1.54 -6.12 -16.73
C ILE A 281 -2.26 -6.23 -15.39
N LYS A 282 -3.07 -7.28 -15.20
CA LYS A 282 -3.65 -7.58 -13.89
C LYS A 282 -2.55 -7.96 -12.90
N GLY A 283 -2.66 -7.57 -11.64
CA GLY A 283 -1.61 -7.74 -10.64
C GLY A 283 -1.08 -9.17 -10.54
N GLU A 284 -1.95 -10.18 -10.62
CA GLU A 284 -1.57 -11.60 -10.55
C GLU A 284 -0.82 -12.12 -11.79
N LYS A 285 -0.84 -11.39 -12.91
CA LYS A 285 -0.21 -11.76 -14.19
C LYS A 285 1.08 -11.01 -14.48
N ILE A 286 1.47 -10.04 -13.65
CA ILE A 286 2.64 -9.17 -13.89
C ILE A 286 3.91 -10.01 -14.11
N THR A 287 4.17 -11.00 -13.24
CA THR A 287 5.36 -11.85 -13.34
C THR A 287 5.38 -12.69 -14.61
N GLU A 288 4.23 -13.23 -15.02
CA GLU A 288 4.09 -14.01 -16.25
C GLU A 288 4.29 -13.13 -17.49
N ALA A 289 3.66 -11.96 -17.53
CA ALA A 289 3.79 -11.00 -18.61
C ALA A 289 5.24 -10.56 -18.81
N PHE A 290 5.96 -10.26 -17.72
CA PHE A 290 7.36 -9.88 -17.80
C PHE A 290 8.25 -11.01 -18.32
N ARG A 291 8.00 -12.24 -17.86
CA ARG A 291 8.73 -13.44 -18.31
C ARG A 291 8.52 -13.70 -19.80
N ASN A 292 7.31 -13.47 -20.31
CA ASN A 292 6.98 -13.67 -21.73
C ASN A 292 7.46 -12.52 -22.63
N GLY A 293 7.88 -11.40 -22.05
CA GLY A 293 8.22 -10.17 -22.78
C GLY A 293 7.01 -9.31 -23.16
N ASP A 294 5.81 -9.63 -22.64
CA ASP A 294 4.59 -8.82 -22.79
C ASP A 294 4.64 -7.55 -21.92
N LEU A 295 5.54 -7.50 -20.94
CA LEU A 295 5.87 -6.35 -20.12
C LEU A 295 7.40 -6.27 -20.03
N THR A 296 7.97 -5.06 -20.16
CA THR A 296 9.41 -4.82 -20.14
C THR A 296 9.79 -3.73 -19.13
N SER A 297 11.08 -3.54 -18.92
CA SER A 297 11.58 -2.50 -18.01
C SER A 297 11.45 -1.07 -18.52
N ASP A 298 11.08 -0.90 -19.79
CA ASP A 298 10.86 0.40 -20.44
C ASP A 298 9.38 0.79 -20.46
N ASP A 299 8.48 -0.09 -20.03
CA ASP A 299 7.04 0.14 -20.03
C ASP A 299 6.54 0.86 -18.79
N ILE A 300 5.41 1.55 -18.91
CA ILE A 300 4.64 2.09 -17.79
C ILE A 300 3.52 1.10 -17.47
N LEU A 301 3.61 0.46 -16.31
CA LEU A 301 2.65 -0.53 -15.85
C LEU A 301 1.36 0.15 -15.36
N LEU A 302 0.23 -0.15 -16.00
CA LEU A 302 -1.11 0.08 -15.47
C LEU A 302 -1.63 -1.22 -14.87
N THR A 303 -2.00 -1.22 -13.58
CA THR A 303 -2.46 -2.44 -12.89
C THR A 303 -3.66 -2.19 -11.99
N ASP A 304 -4.48 -3.23 -11.80
CA ASP A 304 -5.60 -3.21 -10.86
C ASP A 304 -5.12 -3.19 -9.40
N HIS A 305 -4.07 -3.94 -9.06
CA HIS A 305 -3.42 -3.91 -7.75
C HIS A 305 -1.91 -4.12 -7.89
N VAL A 306 -1.16 -3.64 -6.89
CA VAL A 306 0.30 -3.79 -6.85
C VAL A 306 0.62 -4.98 -5.96
N PRO A 307 1.17 -6.09 -6.50
CA PRO A 307 1.60 -7.24 -5.70
C PRO A 307 2.81 -6.88 -4.82
N ALA A 308 3.17 -7.79 -3.90
CA ALA A 308 4.28 -7.60 -2.98
C ALA A 308 5.61 -7.31 -3.68
N GLU A 309 5.80 -7.84 -4.89
CA GLU A 309 6.96 -7.62 -5.73
C GLU A 309 6.48 -7.41 -7.17
N ILE A 310 7.05 -6.40 -7.82
CA ILE A 310 6.88 -6.17 -9.26
C ILE A 310 8.26 -6.18 -9.92
N PRO A 311 8.36 -6.60 -11.18
CA PRO A 311 9.57 -6.38 -11.96
C PRO A 311 9.83 -4.88 -12.11
N ARG A 312 11.08 -4.53 -12.40
CA ARG A 312 11.43 -3.15 -12.72
C ARG A 312 10.70 -2.71 -13.99
N VAL A 313 9.99 -1.59 -13.92
CA VAL A 313 9.26 -0.92 -15.00
C VAL A 313 9.62 0.58 -15.02
N ALA A 314 9.30 1.30 -16.10
CA ALA A 314 9.60 2.72 -16.23
C ALA A 314 8.71 3.60 -15.34
N GLY A 315 7.49 3.17 -15.03
CA GLY A 315 6.55 3.85 -14.14
C GLY A 315 5.37 2.96 -13.75
N ILE A 316 4.63 3.35 -12.71
CA ILE A 316 3.53 2.55 -12.15
C ILE A 316 2.29 3.41 -11.95
N VAL A 317 1.16 2.95 -12.47
CA VAL A 317 -0.18 3.50 -12.23
C VAL A 317 -1.07 2.40 -11.67
N ALA A 318 -1.49 2.53 -10.42
CA ALA A 318 -2.35 1.57 -9.75
C ALA A 318 -3.80 2.05 -9.68
N MET A 319 -4.75 1.15 -9.89
CA MET A 319 -6.18 1.43 -9.72
C MET A 319 -6.70 1.11 -8.32
N ASN A 320 -5.86 0.54 -7.45
CA ASN A 320 -6.12 0.38 -6.01
C ASN A 320 -4.96 0.98 -5.20
N PRO A 321 -5.23 1.50 -3.99
CA PRO A 321 -4.20 2.17 -3.21
C PRO A 321 -3.15 1.18 -2.69
N SER A 322 -1.91 1.65 -2.65
CA SER A 322 -0.78 1.07 -1.92
C SER A 322 -0.45 1.93 -0.69
N THR A 323 0.62 1.59 0.03
CA THR A 323 1.12 2.37 1.17
C THR A 323 2.30 3.26 0.73
N PRO A 324 2.41 4.51 1.19
CA PRO A 324 3.52 5.41 0.83
C PRO A 324 4.92 4.91 1.21
N ASN A 325 4.98 3.96 2.13
CA ASN A 325 6.18 3.31 2.65
C ASN A 325 6.24 1.80 2.29
N SER A 326 5.49 1.36 1.28
CA SER A 326 5.63 0.00 0.74
C SER A 326 7.01 -0.21 0.11
N HIS A 327 7.51 -1.45 0.01
CA HIS A 327 8.71 -1.76 -0.74
C HIS A 327 8.56 -1.35 -2.19
N VAL A 328 7.39 -1.51 -2.81
CA VAL A 328 7.18 -1.03 -4.18
C VAL A 328 7.26 0.50 -4.25
N ALA A 329 6.71 1.23 -3.28
CA ALA A 329 6.87 2.69 -3.20
C ALA A 329 8.31 3.13 -2.94
N ILE A 330 9.02 2.43 -2.06
CA ILE A 330 10.43 2.67 -1.75
C ILE A 330 11.29 2.36 -2.98
N LEU A 331 11.09 1.21 -3.62
CA LEU A 331 11.73 0.82 -4.89
C LEU A 331 11.47 1.87 -5.97
N ALA A 332 10.23 2.34 -6.12
CA ALA A 332 9.89 3.37 -7.10
C ALA A 332 10.64 4.69 -6.83
N LYS A 333 10.75 5.11 -5.57
CA LYS A 333 11.56 6.28 -5.16
C LYS A 333 13.03 6.07 -5.48
N ASN A 334 13.56 4.88 -5.19
CA ASN A 334 14.97 4.53 -5.39
C ASN A 334 15.32 4.46 -6.88
N PHE A 335 14.41 3.97 -7.71
CA PHE A 335 14.56 3.97 -9.16
C PHE A 335 14.29 5.34 -9.79
N GLY A 336 13.79 6.32 -9.02
CA GLY A 336 13.37 7.62 -9.55
C GLY A 336 12.23 7.52 -10.56
N ILE A 337 11.39 6.49 -10.44
CA ILE A 337 10.25 6.27 -11.32
C ILE A 337 8.96 6.79 -10.66
N PRO A 338 8.01 7.33 -11.44
CA PRO A 338 6.73 7.77 -10.93
C PRO A 338 5.88 6.57 -10.49
N PHE A 339 5.28 6.66 -9.31
CA PHE A 339 4.28 5.71 -8.83
C PHE A 339 3.08 6.45 -8.25
N TYR A 340 1.91 6.21 -8.85
CA TYR A 340 0.66 6.89 -8.53
C TYR A 340 -0.51 5.92 -8.43
N TYR A 341 -1.38 6.13 -7.45
CA TYR A 341 -2.71 5.52 -7.37
C TYR A 341 -3.77 6.48 -7.92
N GLU A 342 -4.49 6.06 -8.96
CA GLU A 342 -5.62 6.80 -9.49
C GLU A 342 -6.89 6.45 -8.71
N GLY A 343 -7.45 7.40 -7.98
CA GLY A 343 -8.68 7.22 -7.19
C GLY A 343 -9.99 7.37 -7.99
N THR A 344 -9.93 7.99 -9.17
CA THR A 344 -11.10 8.45 -9.92
C THR A 344 -11.51 7.44 -10.99
N ALA A 345 -12.74 6.92 -10.92
CA ALA A 345 -13.24 5.93 -11.87
C ALA A 345 -13.16 6.41 -13.34
N ALA A 346 -13.56 7.65 -13.63
CA ALA A 346 -13.51 8.21 -14.99
C ALA A 346 -12.07 8.27 -15.53
N THR A 347 -11.09 8.64 -14.70
CA THR A 347 -9.68 8.65 -15.12
C THR A 347 -9.14 7.23 -15.32
N ARG A 348 -9.56 6.24 -14.51
CA ARG A 348 -9.19 4.83 -14.72
C ARG A 348 -9.68 4.31 -16.07
N GLU A 349 -10.92 4.61 -16.45
CA GLU A 349 -11.47 4.25 -17.76
C GLU A 349 -10.67 4.89 -18.90
N GLN A 350 -10.31 6.18 -18.76
CA GLN A 350 -9.45 6.86 -19.72
C GLN A 350 -8.07 6.21 -19.83
N LEU A 351 -7.42 5.86 -18.71
CA LEU A 351 -6.13 5.18 -18.70
C LEU A 351 -6.18 3.83 -19.40
N LEU A 352 -7.24 3.05 -19.17
CA LEU A 352 -7.44 1.77 -19.87
C LEU A 352 -7.59 1.95 -21.38
N SER A 353 -8.24 3.04 -21.84
CA SER A 353 -8.34 3.35 -23.27
C SER A 353 -7.02 3.77 -23.92
N LEU A 354 -6.01 4.13 -23.13
CA LEU A 354 -4.67 4.48 -23.58
C LEU A 354 -3.70 3.30 -23.56
N ALA A 355 -4.14 2.10 -23.14
CA ALA A 355 -3.28 0.92 -23.14
C ALA A 355 -2.74 0.62 -24.55
N GLY A 356 -1.45 0.32 -24.64
CA GLY A 356 -0.71 0.11 -25.90
C GLY A 356 -0.23 1.40 -26.58
N ARG A 357 -0.44 2.57 -25.97
CA ARG A 357 0.09 3.85 -26.45
C ARG A 357 1.40 4.18 -25.74
N GLU A 358 2.31 4.84 -26.43
CA GLU A 358 3.46 5.48 -25.78
C GLU A 358 2.99 6.73 -25.03
N VAL A 359 3.37 6.85 -23.76
CA VAL A 359 2.92 7.92 -22.87
C VAL A 359 4.09 8.53 -22.10
N MET A 360 3.92 9.79 -21.69
CA MET A 360 4.76 10.44 -20.70
C MET A 360 3.96 10.58 -19.40
N LEU A 361 4.45 9.97 -18.33
CA LEU A 361 3.93 10.11 -16.97
C LEU A 361 4.82 11.04 -16.16
N ARG A 362 4.22 11.99 -15.43
CA ARG A 362 4.92 12.85 -14.48
C ARG A 362 4.13 12.96 -13.19
N THR A 363 4.80 12.77 -12.06
CA THR A 363 4.27 13.02 -10.72
C THR A 363 5.10 14.13 -10.07
N SER A 364 4.46 15.06 -9.35
CA SER A 364 5.16 16.15 -8.67
C SER A 364 4.52 16.55 -7.35
N ALA A 365 5.34 17.00 -6.40
CA ALA A 365 4.87 17.63 -5.18
C ALA A 365 4.17 18.96 -5.49
N GLY A 366 3.03 19.22 -4.86
CA GLY A 366 2.37 20.52 -4.94
C GLY A 366 3.19 21.57 -4.19
N TRP A 367 3.46 22.72 -4.83
CA TRP A 367 3.96 23.93 -4.16
C TRP A 367 3.55 25.16 -4.97
N GLY A 368 2.89 26.13 -4.30
CA GLY A 368 2.37 27.38 -4.89
C GLY A 368 1.64 28.23 -3.86
N ILE A 369 1.76 29.58 -3.91
CA ILE A 369 1.14 30.52 -2.95
C ILE A 369 -0.41 30.51 -3.04
N ASN A 370 -1.01 29.83 -4.03
CA ASN A 370 -2.45 29.70 -4.23
C ASN A 370 -2.88 28.32 -4.77
N SER A 371 -2.19 27.23 -4.45
CA SER A 371 -2.52 25.88 -4.95
C SER A 371 -2.90 24.93 -3.81
N SER A 372 -3.89 24.08 -4.08
CA SER A 372 -4.40 23.01 -3.21
C SER A 372 -3.31 22.09 -2.65
N GLU A 373 -3.58 21.47 -1.50
CA GLU A 373 -2.69 20.58 -0.74
C GLU A 373 -2.22 19.30 -1.46
N SER A 374 -2.77 18.94 -2.63
CA SER A 374 -2.47 17.69 -3.31
C SER A 374 -1.36 17.83 -4.37
N GLY A 375 -0.40 16.88 -4.38
CA GLY A 375 0.51 16.70 -5.51
C GLY A 375 -0.24 16.42 -6.82
N SER A 376 0.43 16.58 -7.95
CA SER A 376 -0.16 16.38 -9.28
C SER A 376 0.44 15.17 -9.99
N ALA A 377 -0.41 14.34 -10.58
CA ALA A 377 -0.03 13.32 -11.55
C ALA A 377 -0.57 13.74 -12.93
N THR A 378 0.27 13.66 -13.95
CA THR A 378 -0.09 14.00 -15.33
C THR A 378 0.41 12.90 -16.24
N LEU A 379 -0.49 12.34 -17.04
CA LEU A 379 -0.17 11.36 -18.07
C LEU A 379 -0.61 11.93 -19.42
N VAL A 380 0.30 11.91 -20.39
CA VAL A 380 0.06 12.44 -21.73
C VAL A 380 0.38 11.34 -22.74
N ALA A 381 -0.57 11.05 -23.62
CA ALA A 381 -0.31 10.19 -24.77
C ALA A 381 0.57 10.93 -25.78
N LEU A 382 1.66 10.30 -26.20
CA LEU A 382 2.60 10.85 -27.16
C LEU A 382 2.15 10.53 -28.59
N GLU A 383 2.70 11.28 -29.54
CA GLU A 383 2.47 11.10 -30.96
C GLU A 383 3.11 9.81 -31.47
N ASP A 384 2.52 9.16 -32.49
CA ASP A 384 3.06 7.89 -33.01
C ASP A 384 4.44 8.06 -33.68
N ASP A 385 4.72 9.24 -34.25
CA ASP A 385 5.99 9.59 -34.90
C ASP A 385 6.81 10.56 -34.03
N LEU A 386 7.40 10.05 -32.95
CA LEU A 386 8.28 10.82 -32.07
C LEU A 386 9.65 11.07 -32.72
N PRO A 387 10.18 12.30 -32.66
CA PRO A 387 11.53 12.58 -33.14
C PRO A 387 12.60 11.76 -32.42
N GLU A 388 13.57 11.22 -33.16
CA GLU A 388 14.69 10.46 -32.59
C GLU A 388 15.50 11.27 -31.57
N SER A 389 15.67 12.58 -31.81
CA SER A 389 16.33 13.48 -30.87
C SER A 389 15.60 13.60 -29.54
N PHE A 390 14.28 13.48 -29.52
CA PHE A 390 13.49 13.46 -28.29
C PHE A 390 13.70 12.15 -27.53
N ARG A 391 13.66 11.00 -28.23
CA ARG A 391 13.93 9.68 -27.63
C ARG A 391 15.32 9.61 -27.02
N GLN A 392 16.34 10.06 -27.75
CA GLN A 392 17.71 10.09 -27.25
C GLN A 392 17.86 10.99 -26.01
N ALA A 393 17.29 12.20 -26.03
CA ALA A 393 17.33 13.09 -24.86
C ALA A 393 16.66 12.47 -23.63
N VAL A 394 15.54 11.76 -23.81
CA VAL A 394 14.90 11.00 -22.73
C VAL A 394 15.80 9.89 -22.20
N ALA A 395 16.42 9.12 -23.09
CA ALA A 395 17.35 8.04 -22.71
C ALA A 395 18.55 8.57 -21.92
N ASP A 396 19.16 9.67 -22.37
CA ASP A 396 20.29 10.31 -21.69
C ASP A 396 19.92 10.78 -20.27
N TYR A 397 18.73 11.37 -20.09
CA TYR A 397 18.24 11.78 -18.76
C TYR A 397 17.80 10.61 -17.86
N LYS A 398 17.64 9.41 -18.42
CA LYS A 398 17.25 8.19 -17.69
C LYS A 398 18.42 7.24 -17.44
N ALA A 399 19.59 7.52 -18.00
CA ALA A 399 20.81 6.77 -17.72
C ALA A 399 21.08 6.77 -16.20
N PRO A 400 21.33 5.60 -15.59
CA PRO A 400 21.69 5.53 -14.17
C PRO A 400 23.04 6.24 -13.93
N PRO A 401 23.21 6.92 -12.79
CA PRO A 401 24.51 7.46 -12.41
C PRO A 401 25.49 6.31 -12.10
N GLU A 402 26.79 6.61 -12.15
CA GLU A 402 27.84 5.71 -11.70
C GLU A 402 27.71 5.43 -10.20
N LEU A 403 27.84 4.17 -9.79
CA LEU A 403 27.77 3.77 -8.38
C LEU A 403 29.13 3.93 -7.71
N GLU A 404 29.16 4.69 -6.62
CA GLU A 404 30.30 4.71 -5.69
C GLU A 404 30.04 3.69 -4.57
N PHE A 405 30.82 2.60 -4.54
CA PHE A 405 30.81 1.60 -3.47
C PHE A 405 32.20 1.01 -3.27
N GLU A 406 32.44 0.42 -2.10
CA GLU A 406 33.68 -0.31 -1.83
C GLU A 406 33.52 -1.78 -2.22
N SER A 407 34.44 -2.29 -3.03
CA SER A 407 34.51 -3.72 -3.38
C SER A 407 34.60 -4.57 -2.11
N LYS A 408 33.98 -5.75 -2.13
CA LYS A 408 34.03 -6.68 -0.98
C LYS A 408 35.49 -7.04 -0.62
N ASP A 409 35.78 -7.10 0.67
CA ASP A 409 37.08 -7.44 1.24
C ASP A 409 36.95 -8.48 2.35
N LYS A 410 38.08 -9.08 2.73
CA LYS A 410 38.15 -10.16 3.72
C LYS A 410 38.22 -9.63 5.14
N ALA A 411 37.43 -10.22 6.03
CA ALA A 411 37.52 -10.00 7.47
C ALA A 411 38.49 -11.00 8.15
N ASP A 412 38.96 -12.01 7.43
CA ASP A 412 39.78 -13.14 7.93
C ASP A 412 39.06 -13.97 9.02
N THR A 413 37.72 -13.91 9.05
CA THR A 413 36.84 -14.68 9.95
C THR A 413 35.46 -14.78 9.32
N TYR A 414 34.73 -15.87 9.52
CA TYR A 414 33.37 -16.01 8.98
C TYR A 414 32.32 -15.15 9.70
N THR A 415 32.59 -14.73 10.94
CA THR A 415 31.61 -13.98 11.73
C THR A 415 32.25 -12.87 12.57
N LEU A 416 31.49 -11.79 12.75
CA LEU A 416 31.83 -10.66 13.62
C LEU A 416 30.66 -10.33 14.55
N ALA A 417 30.97 -10.03 15.82
CA ALA A 417 30.00 -9.49 16.76
C ALA A 417 29.71 -8.02 16.47
N MET A 418 28.50 -7.53 16.79
CA MET A 418 28.09 -6.14 16.47
C MET A 418 28.96 -5.05 17.11
N ASN A 419 29.69 -5.35 18.18
CA ASN A 419 30.61 -4.40 18.83
C ASN A 419 31.99 -4.34 18.16
N GLN A 420 32.30 -5.24 17.22
CA GLN A 420 33.52 -5.26 16.42
C GLN A 420 33.34 -4.54 15.07
N ILE A 421 32.09 -4.35 14.64
CA ILE A 421 31.72 -3.75 13.37
C ILE A 421 31.54 -2.23 13.53
N LYS A 422 32.04 -1.45 12.57
CA LYS A 422 31.78 -0.03 12.44
C LYS A 422 30.76 0.24 11.32
N PRO A 423 30.06 1.38 11.34
CA PRO A 423 29.09 1.71 10.29
C PRO A 423 29.64 1.91 8.88
N ASN A 424 30.97 1.94 8.70
CA ASN A 424 31.62 2.02 7.40
C ASN A 424 32.22 0.70 6.93
N ASP A 425 32.18 -0.37 7.73
CA ASP A 425 32.78 -1.67 7.36
C ASP A 425 31.86 -2.47 6.38
N SER A 426 31.22 -1.76 5.44
CA SER A 426 30.29 -2.35 4.46
C SER A 426 30.97 -3.30 3.48
N GLU A 427 32.25 -3.09 3.21
CA GLU A 427 33.15 -3.96 2.46
C GLU A 427 33.40 -5.31 3.13
N LEU A 428 33.16 -5.44 4.45
CA LEU A 428 33.36 -6.69 5.20
C LEU A 428 32.06 -7.45 5.51
N VAL A 429 30.99 -6.70 5.81
CA VAL A 429 29.72 -7.27 6.31
C VAL A 429 28.46 -6.75 5.60
N GLY A 430 28.63 -5.93 4.55
CA GLY A 430 27.53 -5.30 3.83
C GLY A 430 26.87 -4.13 4.58
N GLY A 431 26.07 -3.36 3.84
CA GLY A 431 25.45 -2.11 4.30
C GLY A 431 24.57 -2.28 5.54
N LYS A 432 23.61 -3.22 5.50
CA LYS A 432 22.67 -3.44 6.60
C LYS A 432 23.35 -3.83 7.91
N ALA A 433 24.27 -4.79 7.89
CA ALA A 433 24.98 -5.21 9.10
C ALA A 433 25.87 -4.08 9.64
N ALA A 434 26.57 -3.37 8.76
CA ALA A 434 27.37 -2.21 9.13
C ALA A 434 26.50 -1.12 9.79
N LYS A 435 25.39 -0.71 9.18
CA LYS A 435 24.49 0.31 9.76
C LYS A 435 23.75 -0.19 11.01
N PHE A 436 23.49 -1.48 11.14
CA PHE A 436 22.89 -2.05 12.35
C PHE A 436 23.80 -1.92 13.58
N SER A 437 25.13 -1.94 13.42
CA SER A 437 26.08 -1.64 14.51
C SER A 437 25.82 -0.27 15.16
N LEU A 438 25.34 0.71 14.37
CA LEU A 438 24.95 2.03 14.86
C LEU A 438 23.72 1.96 15.77
N LEU A 439 22.72 1.14 15.43
CA LEU A 439 21.53 0.94 16.27
C LEU A 439 21.91 0.30 17.60
N ARG A 440 22.74 -0.76 17.58
CA ARG A 440 23.26 -1.40 18.81
C ARG A 440 24.01 -0.41 19.68
N LYS A 441 24.75 0.53 19.09
CA LYS A 441 25.47 1.58 19.81
C LYS A 441 24.57 2.66 20.40
N LEU A 442 23.61 3.17 19.64
CA LEU A 442 22.81 4.35 20.02
C LEU A 442 21.56 4.01 20.84
N ILE A 443 20.96 2.84 20.59
CA ILE A 443 19.72 2.38 21.22
C ILE A 443 19.81 0.89 21.61
N PRO A 444 20.78 0.47 22.45
CA PRO A 444 21.02 -0.94 22.77
C PRO A 444 19.83 -1.66 23.43
N LYS A 445 18.87 -0.93 24.03
CA LYS A 445 17.66 -1.50 24.66
C LYS A 445 16.46 -1.59 23.71
N ASN A 446 16.53 -0.97 22.55
CA ASN A 446 15.44 -0.88 21.57
C ASN A 446 15.91 -1.33 20.18
N SER A 447 16.95 -2.15 20.13
CA SER A 447 17.45 -2.84 18.93
C SER A 447 17.68 -4.32 19.29
N PRO A 448 17.51 -5.26 18.34
CA PRO A 448 17.66 -6.68 18.62
C PRO A 448 19.00 -7.07 19.25
N ASP A 449 18.96 -7.97 20.22
CA ASP A 449 20.12 -8.56 20.92
C ASP A 449 19.78 -9.99 21.37
N PRO A 450 20.67 -10.99 21.20
CA PRO A 450 21.97 -10.92 20.52
C PRO A 450 21.83 -10.62 19.02
N ALA A 451 22.92 -10.11 18.43
CA ALA A 451 23.06 -9.91 16.99
C ALA A 451 24.53 -10.09 16.54
N ILE A 452 24.74 -10.71 15.38
CA ILE A 452 26.05 -10.97 14.77
C ILE A 452 25.98 -10.81 13.24
N ALA A 453 27.12 -10.65 12.57
CA ALA A 453 27.22 -10.68 11.11
C ALA A 453 28.02 -11.90 10.65
N ILE A 454 27.58 -12.52 9.57
CA ILE A 454 28.39 -13.40 8.72
C ILE A 454 29.05 -12.52 7.65
N THR A 455 30.36 -12.65 7.46
CA THR A 455 31.18 -11.82 6.55
C THR A 455 31.19 -12.35 5.11
N PHE A 456 31.82 -11.62 4.19
CA PHE A 456 32.03 -12.10 2.82
C PHE A 456 33.00 -13.28 2.71
N ASP A 457 33.83 -13.55 3.71
CA ASP A 457 34.73 -14.71 3.70
C ASP A 457 33.97 -16.03 3.50
N LEU A 458 32.82 -16.20 4.17
CA LEU A 458 31.99 -17.40 3.99
C LEU A 458 31.34 -17.45 2.59
N TRP A 459 30.95 -16.29 2.05
CA TRP A 459 30.36 -16.20 0.71
C TRP A 459 31.37 -16.57 -0.36
N ASP A 460 32.57 -15.97 -0.33
CA ASP A 460 33.63 -16.20 -1.30
C ASP A 460 34.04 -17.68 -1.31
N GLU A 461 34.29 -18.27 -0.14
CA GLU A 461 34.63 -19.68 -0.07
C GLU A 461 33.49 -20.59 -0.53
N PHE A 462 32.23 -20.24 -0.25
CA PHE A 462 31.06 -20.99 -0.73
C PHE A 462 30.94 -20.95 -2.26
N MET A 463 31.20 -19.79 -2.87
CA MET A 463 31.14 -19.61 -4.33
C MET A 463 32.34 -20.21 -5.08
N GLU A 464 33.48 -20.35 -4.40
CA GLU A 464 34.68 -21.01 -4.94
C GLU A 464 34.62 -22.55 -4.86
N GLN A 465 33.63 -23.13 -4.17
CA GLN A 465 33.49 -24.58 -4.04
C GLN A 465 33.41 -25.26 -5.42
N ARG A 466 34.14 -26.38 -5.56
CA ARG A 466 34.10 -27.20 -6.78
C ARG A 466 32.85 -28.07 -6.83
N LEU A 467 32.17 -28.00 -7.97
CA LEU A 467 31.04 -28.86 -8.31
C LEU A 467 31.52 -30.18 -8.93
N ALA A 468 30.58 -31.11 -9.13
CA ALA A 468 30.86 -32.42 -9.73
C ALA A 468 31.41 -32.36 -11.18
N ASN A 469 31.30 -31.21 -11.84
CA ASN A 469 31.80 -30.94 -13.19
C ASN A 469 33.18 -30.25 -13.22
N ASP A 470 33.91 -30.25 -12.09
CA ASP A 470 35.23 -29.63 -11.88
C ASP A 470 35.30 -28.10 -11.99
N LYS A 471 34.18 -27.42 -12.29
CA LYS A 471 34.08 -25.95 -12.20
C LYS A 471 33.85 -25.52 -10.75
N SER A 472 34.28 -24.30 -10.41
CA SER A 472 33.74 -23.64 -9.21
C SER A 472 32.27 -23.29 -9.40
N MET A 473 31.54 -23.08 -8.31
CA MET A 473 30.13 -22.67 -8.38
C MET A 473 29.96 -21.37 -9.19
N ILE A 474 30.82 -20.37 -8.96
CA ILE A 474 30.76 -19.11 -9.72
C ILE A 474 31.00 -19.32 -11.24
N GLN A 475 31.96 -20.16 -11.63
CA GLN A 475 32.22 -20.46 -13.05
C GLN A 475 31.03 -21.16 -13.74
N GLU A 476 30.28 -21.97 -13.00
CA GLU A 476 29.08 -22.61 -13.51
C GLU A 476 27.92 -21.60 -13.63
N ILE A 477 27.79 -20.68 -12.67
CA ILE A 477 26.81 -19.60 -12.73
C ILE A 477 27.07 -18.71 -13.95
N ASP A 478 28.30 -18.25 -14.15
CA ASP A 478 28.69 -17.39 -15.28
C ASP A 478 28.38 -18.02 -16.63
N ALA A 479 28.63 -19.33 -16.76
CA ALA A 479 28.33 -20.07 -17.99
C ALA A 479 26.82 -20.06 -18.30
N ARG A 480 25.97 -20.32 -17.30
CA ARG A 480 24.50 -20.33 -17.47
C ARG A 480 23.95 -18.95 -17.80
N LEU A 481 24.44 -17.91 -17.13
CA LEU A 481 24.00 -16.54 -17.40
C LEU A 481 24.45 -16.09 -18.78
N THR A 482 25.68 -16.40 -19.19
CA THR A 482 26.20 -16.09 -20.53
C THR A 482 25.33 -16.72 -21.62
N GLU A 483 24.98 -18.00 -21.48
CA GLU A 483 24.11 -18.70 -22.44
C GLU A 483 22.72 -18.03 -22.53
N ALA A 484 22.11 -17.70 -21.39
CA ALA A 484 20.81 -17.02 -21.38
C ALA A 484 20.86 -15.63 -22.03
N HIS A 485 21.94 -14.87 -21.82
CA HIS A 485 22.10 -13.57 -22.49
C HIS A 485 22.26 -13.68 -24.00
N GLN A 486 22.87 -14.76 -24.49
CA GLN A 486 23.02 -14.99 -25.93
C GLN A 486 21.69 -15.28 -26.63
N SER A 487 20.69 -15.82 -25.93
CA SER A 487 19.38 -16.06 -26.54
C SER A 487 18.55 -14.78 -26.71
N GLY A 488 18.76 -13.79 -25.83
CA GLY A 488 18.01 -12.54 -25.82
C GLY A 488 16.57 -12.67 -25.29
N LEU A 489 16.15 -13.86 -24.85
CA LEU A 489 14.81 -14.11 -24.34
C LEU A 489 14.73 -13.92 -22.82
N GLN A 490 13.72 -13.18 -22.35
CA GLN A 490 13.50 -12.97 -20.91
C GLN A 490 13.16 -14.27 -20.17
N SER A 491 12.49 -15.21 -20.84
CA SER A 491 12.19 -16.54 -20.31
C SER A 491 13.45 -17.32 -19.96
N ASP A 492 14.46 -17.27 -20.83
CA ASP A 492 15.70 -18.05 -20.68
C ASP A 492 16.56 -17.46 -19.56
N LEU A 493 16.61 -16.12 -19.46
CA LEU A 493 17.24 -15.45 -18.32
C LEU A 493 16.55 -15.80 -17.00
N ALA A 494 15.21 -15.78 -16.97
CA ALA A 494 14.45 -16.14 -15.79
C ALA A 494 14.71 -17.59 -15.35
N ASP A 495 14.83 -18.52 -16.31
CA ASP A 495 15.13 -19.93 -16.05
C ASP A 495 16.57 -20.14 -15.62
N ALA A 496 17.55 -19.51 -16.28
CA ALA A 496 18.94 -19.57 -15.86
C ALA A 496 19.09 -19.08 -14.41
N LEU A 497 18.52 -17.92 -14.08
CA LEU A 497 18.54 -17.39 -12.71
C LEU A 497 17.83 -18.34 -11.72
N LYS A 498 16.74 -19.00 -12.11
CA LYS A 498 16.09 -20.02 -11.27
C LYS A 498 17.03 -21.19 -10.99
N THR A 499 17.67 -21.74 -12.02
CA THR A 499 18.59 -22.87 -11.84
C THR A 499 19.87 -22.49 -11.09
N VAL A 500 20.32 -21.24 -11.19
CA VAL A 500 21.42 -20.69 -10.35
C VAL A 500 21.00 -20.65 -8.89
N ARG A 501 19.79 -20.19 -8.58
CA ARG A 501 19.27 -20.20 -7.21
C ARG A 501 19.15 -21.62 -6.66
N ASP A 502 18.73 -22.57 -7.49
CA ASP A 502 18.64 -23.99 -7.10
C ASP A 502 20.04 -24.58 -6.85
N LEU A 503 21.02 -24.29 -7.73
CA LEU A 503 22.42 -24.68 -7.54
C LEU A 503 23.00 -24.19 -6.20
N ILE A 504 22.72 -22.95 -5.80
CA ILE A 504 23.18 -22.40 -4.51
C ILE A 504 22.47 -23.08 -3.33
N ARG A 505 21.19 -23.42 -3.47
CA ARG A 505 20.44 -24.14 -2.41
C ARG A 505 20.92 -25.56 -2.21
N ASP A 506 21.40 -26.19 -3.28
CA ASP A 506 21.94 -27.56 -3.28
C ASP A 506 23.41 -27.62 -2.86
N GLY A 507 24.12 -26.48 -2.79
CA GLY A 507 25.49 -26.41 -2.27
C GLY A 507 25.58 -26.83 -0.80
N GLU A 508 26.77 -27.22 -0.33
CA GLU A 508 26.97 -27.74 1.03
C GLU A 508 28.09 -26.99 1.75
N PHE A 509 27.91 -26.72 3.04
CA PHE A 509 28.98 -26.14 3.86
C PHE A 509 29.95 -27.23 4.30
N VAL A 510 31.25 -26.98 4.18
CA VAL A 510 32.26 -27.91 4.70
C VAL A 510 32.21 -27.94 6.24
N GLU A 511 32.65 -29.04 6.84
CA GLU A 511 32.54 -29.27 8.28
C GLU A 511 33.16 -28.15 9.13
N SER A 512 34.29 -27.59 8.71
CA SER A 512 34.93 -26.45 9.40
C SER A 512 34.07 -25.19 9.40
N GLN A 513 33.38 -24.90 8.29
CA GLN A 513 32.42 -23.78 8.20
C GLN A 513 31.21 -24.05 9.10
N ARG A 514 30.67 -25.27 9.08
CA ARG A 514 29.53 -25.66 9.93
C ARG A 514 29.84 -25.45 11.41
N GLN A 515 30.99 -25.96 11.87
CA GLN A 515 31.42 -25.83 13.26
C GLN A 515 31.63 -24.37 13.68
N ALA A 516 32.25 -23.56 12.83
CA ALA A 516 32.47 -22.14 13.10
C ALA A 516 31.15 -21.36 13.22
N ILE A 517 30.18 -21.64 12.33
CA ILE A 517 28.86 -21.00 12.36
C ILE A 517 28.09 -21.41 13.61
N ILE A 518 28.01 -22.71 13.93
CA ILE A 518 27.32 -23.19 15.13
C ILE A 518 27.94 -22.61 16.40
N ALA A 519 29.27 -22.51 16.48
CA ALA A 519 29.96 -21.88 17.60
C ALA A 519 29.59 -20.40 17.74
N ALA A 520 29.52 -19.65 16.64
CA ALA A 520 29.12 -18.24 16.63
C ALA A 520 27.66 -18.02 17.05
N LEU A 521 26.78 -19.02 16.83
CA LEU A 521 25.38 -18.98 17.22
C LEU A 521 25.13 -19.35 18.69
N SER A 522 26.15 -19.75 19.45
CA SER A 522 26.02 -20.08 20.87
C SER A 522 25.36 -19.04 21.79
N PRO A 523 25.41 -17.71 21.51
CA PRO A 523 24.70 -16.71 22.31
C PRO A 523 23.18 -16.68 22.09
N PHE A 524 22.69 -17.29 21.02
CA PHE A 524 21.27 -17.30 20.67
C PHE A 524 20.51 -18.39 21.44
N ASP A 525 19.25 -18.11 21.77
CA ASP A 525 18.33 -19.11 22.30
C ASP A 525 17.98 -20.13 21.21
N ARG A 526 18.40 -21.39 21.40
CA ARG A 526 18.29 -22.46 20.40
C ARG A 526 16.83 -22.76 20.03
N ALA A 527 15.90 -22.58 20.97
CA ALA A 527 14.48 -22.85 20.78
C ALA A 527 13.74 -21.73 20.02
N LYS A 528 14.43 -20.61 19.73
CA LYS A 528 13.86 -19.48 18.99
C LYS A 528 14.46 -19.40 17.60
N LYS A 529 13.60 -19.13 16.62
CA LYS A 529 14.03 -18.85 15.25
C LYS A 529 14.99 -17.65 15.21
N ILE A 530 16.03 -17.77 14.39
CA ILE A 530 17.03 -16.73 14.10
C ILE A 530 16.74 -16.19 12.70
N ARG A 531 16.61 -14.87 12.56
CA ARG A 531 16.42 -14.17 11.28
C ARG A 531 17.78 -13.89 10.65
N PHE A 532 17.97 -14.39 9.43
CA PHE A 532 19.12 -14.18 8.56
C PHE A 532 18.72 -13.13 7.51
N ARG A 533 19.26 -11.92 7.63
CA ARG A 533 18.98 -10.79 6.73
C ARG A 533 20.13 -10.60 5.75
N SER A 534 19.81 -10.57 4.47
CA SER A 534 20.75 -10.18 3.40
C SER A 534 21.41 -8.84 3.69
N SER A 535 22.70 -8.73 3.43
CA SER A 535 23.52 -7.52 3.63
C SER A 535 24.62 -7.48 2.57
N THR A 536 24.35 -6.87 1.41
CA THR A 536 25.36 -6.73 0.34
C THR A 536 26.21 -5.46 0.54
N ASN A 537 27.41 -5.38 -0.05
CA ASN A 537 28.29 -4.19 0.04
C ASN A 537 27.82 -3.00 -0.83
N ILE A 538 26.97 -3.25 -1.83
CA ILE A 538 26.34 -2.19 -2.65
C ILE A 538 25.03 -1.67 -2.05
N GLU A 539 24.44 -2.42 -1.10
CA GLU A 539 23.23 -2.01 -0.43
C GLU A 539 23.52 -0.81 0.49
N ASP A 540 22.61 0.17 0.46
CA ASP A 540 22.72 1.44 1.16
C ASP A 540 23.85 2.36 0.62
N SER A 541 24.27 2.15 -0.64
CA SER A 541 25.02 3.16 -1.40
C SER A 541 24.11 4.29 -1.87
N ARG A 542 24.70 5.41 -2.33
CA ARG A 542 23.95 6.64 -2.68
C ARG A 542 22.85 6.44 -3.72
N HIS A 543 23.04 5.51 -4.65
CA HIS A 543 22.16 5.33 -5.80
C HIS A 543 21.64 3.88 -5.94
N PHE A 544 22.07 2.95 -5.09
CA PHE A 544 21.62 1.56 -5.09
C PHE A 544 21.08 1.14 -3.73
N THR A 545 19.82 0.70 -3.71
CA THR A 545 19.19 0.17 -2.49
C THR A 545 18.83 -1.29 -2.67
N GLY A 546 19.08 -2.13 -1.67
CA GLY A 546 18.64 -3.52 -1.68
C GLY A 546 17.19 -3.74 -1.22
N ALA A 547 16.41 -2.67 -1.00
CA ALA A 547 15.02 -2.75 -0.55
C ALA A 547 14.18 -3.58 -1.54
N GLY A 548 13.59 -4.70 -1.11
CA GLY A 548 12.79 -5.56 -1.98
C GLY A 548 13.57 -6.28 -3.10
N LEU A 549 14.90 -6.24 -3.12
CA LEU A 549 15.73 -6.99 -4.08
C LEU A 549 16.16 -8.36 -3.53
N TYR A 550 16.49 -8.39 -2.24
CA TYR A 550 17.06 -9.55 -1.57
C TYR A 550 16.14 -10.06 -0.46
N ASP A 551 16.16 -11.37 -0.24
CA ASP A 551 15.30 -12.02 0.73
C ASP A 551 15.97 -12.18 2.09
N SER A 552 15.14 -12.34 3.12
CA SER A 552 15.60 -12.70 4.47
C SER A 552 14.81 -13.90 4.97
N TYR A 553 15.49 -14.87 5.57
CA TYR A 553 14.90 -16.14 6.00
C TYR A 553 15.09 -16.34 7.51
N SER A 554 14.16 -17.07 8.13
CA SER A 554 14.34 -17.51 9.52
C SER A 554 14.78 -18.97 9.55
N GLY A 555 15.78 -19.28 10.37
CA GLY A 555 16.29 -20.63 10.61
C GLY A 555 16.12 -21.06 12.07
N CYS A 556 15.92 -22.36 12.30
CA CYS A 556 15.92 -22.97 13.62
C CYS A 556 17.28 -23.60 13.89
N LEU A 557 17.86 -23.32 15.06
CA LEU A 557 19.15 -23.88 15.44
C LEU A 557 19.03 -25.31 15.99
N LEU A 558 17.86 -25.71 16.50
CA LEU A 558 17.64 -27.09 16.96
C LEU A 558 17.74 -28.09 15.83
N ASP A 559 17.14 -27.80 14.67
CA ASP A 559 17.13 -28.64 13.46
C ASP A 559 18.52 -28.86 12.82
N ASP A 560 19.58 -28.21 13.32
CA ASP A 560 20.97 -28.49 12.90
C ASP A 560 21.81 -29.08 14.05
N LEU A 561 21.18 -29.38 15.19
CA LEU A 561 21.78 -29.90 16.41
C LEU A 561 21.15 -31.21 16.88
N ASP A 562 20.01 -31.62 16.31
CA ASP A 562 19.40 -32.93 16.49
C ASP A 562 20.03 -33.99 15.56
N ASP A 563 19.66 -35.25 15.81
CA ASP A 563 20.28 -36.43 15.19
C ASP A 563 19.52 -36.91 13.95
N ASP A 564 18.60 -36.10 13.41
CA ASP A 564 17.85 -36.42 12.20
C ASP A 564 17.82 -35.24 11.22
N THR A 565 17.17 -35.48 10.08
CA THR A 565 16.84 -34.44 9.11
C THR A 565 15.32 -34.45 8.83
N ASP A 566 14.57 -35.06 9.74
CA ASP A 566 13.17 -35.45 9.59
C ASP A 566 12.32 -34.50 10.45
N GLY A 567 11.48 -33.68 9.82
CA GLY A 567 10.66 -32.73 10.58
C GLY A 567 9.71 -33.37 11.60
N PRO A 568 9.11 -32.56 12.49
CA PRO A 568 8.88 -31.13 12.32
C PRO A 568 10.00 -30.24 12.86
N CYS A 569 10.04 -28.99 12.39
CA CYS A 569 10.94 -27.94 12.89
C CYS A 569 10.88 -27.81 14.44
N GLY A 570 12.01 -27.93 15.11
CA GLY A 570 12.15 -27.86 16.57
C GLY A 570 11.79 -26.51 17.18
N CYS A 571 11.79 -25.45 16.38
CA CYS A 571 11.37 -24.10 16.80
C CYS A 571 9.89 -23.79 16.46
N ASP A 572 9.21 -24.65 15.68
CA ASP A 572 7.83 -24.45 15.22
C ASP A 572 7.23 -25.77 14.72
N SER A 573 6.53 -26.47 15.62
CA SER A 573 5.93 -27.77 15.35
C SER A 573 4.82 -27.75 14.28
N SER A 574 4.33 -26.57 13.87
CA SER A 574 3.40 -26.44 12.75
C SER A 574 4.06 -26.69 11.38
N LYS A 575 5.40 -26.65 11.32
CA LYS A 575 6.16 -26.91 10.08
C LYS A 575 6.60 -28.36 10.07
N SER A 576 6.03 -29.13 9.14
CA SER A 576 6.31 -30.56 8.97
C SER A 576 7.73 -30.88 8.49
N GLU A 577 8.49 -29.88 8.04
CA GLU A 577 9.87 -30.02 7.58
C GLU A 577 10.77 -29.16 8.47
N GLU A 578 12.00 -29.63 8.66
CA GLU A 578 13.08 -28.86 9.25
C GLU A 578 13.37 -27.57 8.48
N ARG A 579 13.82 -26.58 9.24
CA ARG A 579 14.16 -25.24 8.78
C ARG A 579 15.46 -24.78 9.43
N GLY A 580 16.50 -25.62 9.34
CA GLY A 580 17.85 -25.33 9.83
C GLY A 580 18.44 -23.97 9.43
N VAL A 581 19.42 -23.50 10.20
CA VAL A 581 20.21 -22.30 9.95
C VAL A 581 21.03 -22.37 8.66
N PHE A 582 21.59 -23.53 8.30
CA PHE A 582 22.35 -23.65 7.04
C PHE A 582 21.45 -23.49 5.82
N ARG A 583 20.25 -24.08 5.87
CA ARG A 583 19.19 -23.87 4.85
C ARG A 583 18.83 -22.38 4.74
N ALA A 584 18.75 -21.66 5.85
CA ALA A 584 18.47 -20.22 5.84
C ALA A 584 19.59 -19.42 5.15
N ILE A 585 20.87 -19.71 5.46
CA ILE A 585 22.04 -19.08 4.83
C ILE A 585 22.03 -19.31 3.31
N LYS A 586 21.89 -20.56 2.85
CA LYS A 586 21.84 -20.90 1.41
C LYS A 586 20.71 -20.17 0.68
N ARG A 587 19.55 -20.02 1.32
CA ARG A 587 18.42 -19.26 0.74
C ARG A 587 18.70 -17.76 0.66
N VAL A 588 19.38 -17.18 1.65
CA VAL A 588 19.83 -15.77 1.58
C VAL A 588 20.86 -15.61 0.44
N TYR A 589 21.82 -16.52 0.31
CA TYR A 589 22.79 -16.50 -0.79
C TYR A 589 22.12 -16.62 -2.15
N ALA A 590 21.17 -17.53 -2.31
CA ALA A 590 20.39 -17.67 -3.55
C ALA A 590 19.64 -16.37 -3.90
N SER A 591 19.18 -15.61 -2.91
CA SER A 591 18.46 -14.36 -3.17
C SER A 591 19.33 -13.28 -3.83
N PHE A 592 20.66 -13.40 -3.78
CA PHE A 592 21.57 -12.54 -4.55
C PHE A 592 21.26 -12.60 -6.06
N TYR A 593 20.82 -13.76 -6.56
CA TYR A 593 20.41 -13.99 -7.95
C TYR A 593 18.89 -13.95 -8.14
N ASN A 594 18.16 -13.23 -7.27
CA ASN A 594 16.76 -12.88 -7.57
C ASN A 594 16.71 -12.05 -8.86
N HIS A 595 15.63 -12.19 -9.62
CA HIS A 595 15.54 -11.61 -10.96
C HIS A 595 15.76 -10.09 -10.95
N ASN A 596 15.03 -9.38 -10.10
CA ASN A 596 15.17 -7.92 -9.94
C ASN A 596 16.56 -7.53 -9.41
N ALA A 597 17.13 -8.29 -8.47
CA ALA A 597 18.45 -8.01 -7.93
C ALA A 597 19.53 -8.08 -9.01
N TYR A 598 19.48 -9.10 -9.85
CA TYR A 598 20.41 -9.29 -10.96
C TYR A 598 20.27 -8.20 -12.03
N LEU A 599 19.03 -7.88 -12.45
CA LEU A 599 18.79 -6.83 -13.45
C LEU A 599 19.23 -5.45 -12.97
N GLU A 600 19.03 -5.11 -11.69
CA GLU A 600 19.49 -3.84 -11.15
C GLU A 600 21.01 -3.74 -11.13
N ARG A 601 21.73 -4.78 -10.69
CA ARG A 601 23.21 -4.78 -10.76
C ARG A 601 23.72 -4.55 -12.18
N ARG A 602 23.13 -5.25 -13.15
CA ARG A 602 23.44 -5.08 -14.58
C ARG A 602 23.17 -3.67 -15.11
N ARG A 603 22.03 -3.08 -14.73
CA ARG A 603 21.65 -1.73 -15.13
C ARG A 603 22.69 -0.69 -14.69
N PHE A 604 23.23 -0.84 -13.50
CA PHE A 604 24.27 0.03 -12.97
C PHE A 604 25.69 -0.36 -13.42
N GLY A 605 25.84 -1.38 -14.27
CA GLY A 605 27.14 -1.86 -14.73
C GLY A 605 28.03 -2.42 -13.61
N VAL A 606 27.42 -2.96 -12.55
CA VAL A 606 28.15 -3.55 -11.41
C VAL A 606 28.89 -4.79 -11.87
N ASP A 607 30.19 -4.85 -11.57
CA ASP A 607 30.99 -6.07 -11.70
C ASP A 607 30.61 -7.03 -10.57
N GLU A 608 30.21 -8.27 -10.90
CA GLU A 608 29.79 -9.25 -9.89
C GLU A 608 30.97 -9.74 -9.03
N ASP A 609 32.22 -9.58 -9.48
CA ASP A 609 33.42 -9.93 -8.70
C ASP A 609 33.66 -8.97 -7.52
N ASP A 610 33.18 -7.73 -7.61
CA ASP A 610 33.32 -6.70 -6.59
C ASP A 610 32.26 -6.81 -5.48
N VAL A 611 31.26 -7.69 -5.64
CA VAL A 611 30.08 -7.72 -4.78
C VAL A 611 29.74 -9.12 -4.27
N GLY A 612 29.02 -9.18 -3.15
CA GLY A 612 28.62 -10.46 -2.56
C GLY A 612 27.49 -10.35 -1.55
N MET A 613 27.25 -11.42 -0.81
CA MET A 613 26.20 -11.47 0.22
C MET A 613 26.77 -11.82 1.60
N ALA A 614 26.93 -10.80 2.45
CA ALA A 614 27.06 -10.98 3.89
C ALA A 614 25.67 -11.08 4.54
N ILE A 615 25.60 -11.45 5.82
CA ILE A 615 24.32 -11.72 6.49
C ILE A 615 24.29 -11.13 7.91
N LEU A 616 23.26 -10.34 8.22
CA LEU A 616 22.95 -9.89 9.59
C LEU A 616 22.01 -10.88 10.28
N LEU A 617 22.38 -11.31 11.50
CA LEU A 617 21.61 -12.26 12.30
C LEU A 617 21.07 -11.60 13.57
N HIS A 618 19.80 -11.85 13.88
CA HIS A 618 19.15 -11.54 15.16
C HIS A 618 17.94 -12.46 15.37
N HIS A 619 17.36 -12.57 16.57
CA HIS A 619 16.12 -13.37 16.74
C HIS A 619 14.96 -12.83 15.87
N SER A 620 14.16 -13.73 15.30
CA SER A 620 12.95 -13.33 14.58
C SER A 620 11.88 -12.82 15.54
N PHE A 621 10.90 -12.10 15.00
CA PHE A 621 9.68 -11.70 15.70
C PHE A 621 8.57 -12.64 15.20
N PRO A 622 8.11 -13.62 16.00
CA PRO A 622 6.95 -14.45 15.64
C PRO A 622 5.69 -13.59 15.54
N ASP A 623 4.84 -13.90 14.55
CA ASP A 623 3.67 -13.09 14.24
C ASP A 623 2.71 -12.96 15.43
N GLU A 624 2.65 -13.99 16.29
CA GLU A 624 1.75 -14.07 17.45
C GLU A 624 2.06 -13.04 18.55
N ILE A 625 3.30 -12.53 18.58
CA ILE A 625 3.74 -11.54 19.57
C ILE A 625 3.95 -10.14 18.96
N GLU A 626 3.72 -9.98 17.66
CA GLU A 626 3.79 -8.67 17.03
C GLU A 626 2.49 -7.89 17.29
N LEU A 627 2.60 -6.76 17.98
CA LEU A 627 1.46 -5.86 18.23
C LEU A 627 1.31 -4.84 17.09
N ALA A 628 2.44 -4.38 16.54
CA ALA A 628 2.47 -3.50 15.40
C ALA A 628 3.76 -3.65 14.58
N ASN A 629 3.64 -3.46 13.27
CA ASN A 629 4.75 -3.42 12.33
C ASN A 629 4.71 -2.09 11.58
N GLY A 630 5.86 -1.43 11.42
CA GLY A 630 5.87 -0.09 10.82
C GLY A 630 7.16 0.34 10.16
N VAL A 631 7.01 1.34 9.29
CA VAL A 631 8.10 2.01 8.58
C VAL A 631 7.95 3.52 8.77
N ALA A 632 9.06 4.23 8.96
CA ALA A 632 9.08 5.68 9.09
C ALA A 632 10.13 6.30 8.19
N VAL A 633 9.76 7.41 7.54
CA VAL A 633 10.69 8.23 6.74
C VAL A 633 10.91 9.55 7.46
N GLY A 634 12.16 9.89 7.75
CA GLY A 634 12.56 11.07 8.51
C GLY A 634 13.49 11.99 7.74
N ASP A 635 13.01 13.18 7.37
CA ASP A 635 13.81 14.26 6.77
C ASP A 635 14.58 15.01 7.85
N TYR A 636 15.89 14.83 7.91
CA TYR A 636 16.76 15.46 8.89
C TYR A 636 17.46 16.69 8.29
N ASN A 637 17.37 17.84 8.96
CA ASN A 637 18.21 19.01 8.64
C ASN A 637 18.87 19.56 9.90
N SER A 638 20.20 19.53 9.93
CA SER A 638 21.00 20.16 10.99
C SER A 638 21.35 21.61 10.67
N TYR A 639 21.45 22.40 11.74
CA TYR A 639 21.86 23.80 11.71
C TYR A 639 23.11 24.00 12.60
N SER A 640 23.37 25.25 13.01
CA SER A 640 24.51 25.58 13.87
C SER A 640 24.36 25.11 15.31
N ALA A 641 25.48 24.75 15.94
CA ALA A 641 25.58 24.47 17.37
C ALA A 641 24.61 23.37 17.87
N GLY A 642 24.50 22.26 17.14
CA GLY A 642 23.74 21.08 17.56
C GLY A 642 22.22 21.19 17.46
N SER A 643 21.71 22.29 16.91
CA SER A 643 20.28 22.41 16.58
C SER A 643 19.96 21.66 15.29
N PHE A 644 18.75 21.09 15.21
CA PHE A 644 18.26 20.41 14.02
C PHE A 644 16.73 20.36 14.02
N ASN A 645 16.14 20.21 12.84
CA ASN A 645 14.76 19.79 12.70
C ASN A 645 14.69 18.38 12.11
N MET A 646 13.57 17.71 12.33
CA MET A 646 13.25 16.44 11.71
C MET A 646 11.75 16.38 11.43
N ARG A 647 11.36 16.12 10.17
CA ARG A 647 9.98 15.80 9.82
C ARG A 647 9.90 14.30 9.58
N THR A 648 9.01 13.61 10.28
CA THR A 648 8.89 12.16 10.19
C THR A 648 7.49 11.76 9.77
N ASP A 649 7.37 10.94 8.73
CA ASP A 649 6.12 10.32 8.30
C ASP A 649 6.18 8.84 8.65
N LEU A 650 5.24 8.38 9.48
CA LEU A 650 5.15 7.01 9.96
C LEU A 650 3.96 6.30 9.32
N SER A 651 4.17 5.05 8.94
CA SER A 651 3.11 4.12 8.52
C SER A 651 3.15 2.89 9.43
N THR A 652 2.07 2.64 10.15
CA THR A 652 1.97 1.53 11.13
C THR A 652 0.79 0.61 10.78
N GLN A 653 0.99 -0.70 10.83
CA GLN A 653 -0.08 -1.70 10.72
C GLN A 653 -0.25 -2.52 11.98
N VAL A 654 -1.48 -3.01 12.17
CA VAL A 654 -1.87 -3.91 13.26
C VAL A 654 -1.20 -5.27 13.07
N GLY A 655 -0.62 -5.80 14.15
CA GLY A 655 -0.03 -7.13 14.18
C GLY A 655 1.24 -7.26 13.35
N ALA A 656 1.48 -8.46 12.82
CA ALA A 656 2.59 -8.75 11.91
C ALA A 656 2.37 -8.23 10.48
N THR A 657 1.15 -7.74 10.17
CA THR A 657 0.77 -7.29 8.83
C THR A 657 1.78 -6.29 8.29
N SER A 658 2.33 -6.60 7.13
CA SER A 658 3.44 -5.83 6.59
C SER A 658 2.95 -4.49 6.02
N VAL A 659 3.53 -3.40 6.50
CA VAL A 659 3.38 -2.06 5.89
C VAL A 659 4.17 -1.98 4.58
N ALA A 660 5.33 -2.63 4.58
CA ALA A 660 6.26 -2.60 3.48
C ALA A 660 5.74 -3.48 2.32
N ASN A 661 5.18 -4.65 2.61
CA ASN A 661 4.63 -5.57 1.61
C ASN A 661 3.20 -5.95 1.98
N PRO A 662 2.21 -5.06 1.82
CA PRO A 662 0.83 -5.43 2.09
C PRO A 662 0.43 -6.58 1.15
N ASP A 663 0.00 -7.69 1.73
CA ASP A 663 -0.54 -8.87 1.04
C ASP A 663 -2.04 -8.76 0.75
N SER A 664 -2.62 -7.63 1.16
CA SER A 664 -4.05 -7.36 1.18
C SER A 664 -4.29 -5.89 0.84
N ALA A 665 -5.55 -5.51 0.60
CA ALA A 665 -5.95 -4.10 0.48
C ALA A 665 -5.91 -3.36 1.84
N ALA A 666 -5.06 -3.79 2.77
CA ALA A 666 -4.95 -3.18 4.08
C ALA A 666 -4.17 -1.86 4.00
N VAL A 667 -4.70 -0.83 4.65
CA VAL A 667 -4.09 0.50 4.71
C VAL A 667 -3.51 0.73 6.10
N PRO A 668 -2.27 1.22 6.20
CA PRO A 668 -1.64 1.57 7.47
C PRO A 668 -2.27 2.82 8.07
N GLU A 669 -2.13 2.93 9.38
CA GLU A 669 -2.23 4.19 10.09
C GLU A 669 -1.08 5.11 9.68
N GLU A 670 -1.38 6.38 9.42
CA GLU A 670 -0.38 7.39 9.05
C GLU A 670 -0.32 8.49 10.11
N VAL A 671 0.89 8.71 10.63
CA VAL A 671 1.19 9.75 11.62
C VAL A 671 2.34 10.61 11.11
N ASN A 672 2.18 11.93 11.12
CA ASN A 672 3.27 12.87 10.87
C ASN A 672 3.78 13.46 12.19
N ILE A 673 5.10 13.56 12.34
CA ILE A 673 5.74 14.17 13.49
C ILE A 673 6.68 15.28 13.02
N SER A 674 6.43 16.49 13.49
CA SER A 674 7.34 17.63 13.33
C SER A 674 8.16 17.82 14.60
N PHE A 675 9.49 17.78 14.47
CA PHE A 675 10.41 17.90 15.59
C PHE A 675 11.45 18.98 15.37
N TYR A 676 11.77 19.71 16.43
CA TYR A 676 12.86 20.69 16.46
C TYR A 676 13.63 20.61 17.77
N LYS A 677 14.95 20.64 17.68
CA LYS A 677 15.87 20.79 18.81
C LYS A 677 16.66 22.08 18.66
N SER A 678 16.58 22.95 19.66
CA SER A 678 17.37 24.19 19.70
C SER A 678 18.82 23.93 20.13
N SER A 679 19.69 24.91 19.90
CA SER A 679 21.08 24.85 20.36
C SER A 679 21.21 24.86 21.89
N SER A 680 20.17 25.29 22.62
CA SER A 680 20.10 25.22 24.08
C SER A 680 19.64 23.85 24.60
N GLY A 681 19.34 22.90 23.71
CA GLY A 681 18.83 21.57 24.04
C GLY A 681 17.32 21.48 24.25
N SER A 682 16.58 22.58 24.09
CA SER A 682 15.12 22.58 24.17
C SER A 682 14.51 21.87 22.97
N THR A 683 13.54 21.00 23.21
CA THR A 683 12.89 20.21 22.15
C THR A 683 11.41 20.57 21.99
N GLY A 684 10.95 20.73 20.76
CA GLY A 684 9.54 20.77 20.40
C GLY A 684 9.20 19.54 19.56
N ARG A 685 8.10 18.85 19.90
CA ARG A 685 7.58 17.69 19.16
C ARG A 685 6.07 17.84 19.00
N THR A 686 5.59 17.79 17.78
CA THR A 686 4.16 17.87 17.45
C THR A 686 3.79 16.66 16.60
N LEU A 687 2.82 15.88 17.07
CA LEU A 687 2.30 14.69 16.40
C LEU A 687 0.94 15.02 15.79
N ASN A 688 0.78 14.72 14.51
CA ASN A 688 -0.47 14.84 13.77
C ASN A 688 -0.88 13.45 13.31
N PHE A 689 -2.07 13.03 13.70
CA PHE A 689 -2.70 11.82 13.18
C PHE A 689 -3.35 12.17 11.85
N ASN A 690 -2.92 11.53 10.78
CA ASN A 690 -3.42 11.84 9.43
C ASN A 690 -4.47 10.84 8.99
N LYS A 691 -4.33 9.57 9.37
CA LYS A 691 -5.11 8.47 8.80
C LYS A 691 -5.15 7.25 9.70
N ARG A 692 -6.31 6.61 9.76
CA ARG A 692 -6.53 5.37 10.50
C ARG A 692 -6.15 4.14 9.67
N SER A 693 -5.65 3.09 10.32
CA SER A 693 -5.49 1.79 9.68
C SER A 693 -6.86 1.19 9.32
N SER A 694 -6.96 0.57 8.14
CA SER A 694 -8.18 -0.15 7.74
C SER A 694 -8.37 -1.47 8.51
N LEU A 695 -7.37 -1.92 9.26
CA LEU A 695 -7.40 -3.16 10.04
C LEU A 695 -7.90 -2.95 11.47
N LEU A 696 -8.02 -1.70 11.91
CA LEU A 696 -8.47 -1.42 13.27
C LEU A 696 -9.97 -1.75 13.41
N GLN A 697 -10.29 -2.54 14.43
CA GLN A 697 -11.67 -2.85 14.82
C GLN A 697 -12.41 -1.61 15.34
N VAL A 698 -13.74 -1.61 15.25
CA VAL A 698 -14.60 -0.51 15.73
C VAL A 698 -14.39 -0.26 17.23
N GLY A 699 -14.15 1.00 17.57
CA GLY A 699 -13.84 1.43 18.95
C GLY A 699 -12.36 1.42 19.32
N ARG A 700 -11.47 0.99 18.41
CA ARG A 700 -10.03 1.31 18.47
C ARG A 700 -9.72 2.44 17.49
N ASP A 701 -9.13 3.51 18.01
CA ASP A 701 -8.82 4.71 17.23
C ASP A 701 -7.41 4.68 16.64
N HIS A 702 -6.48 3.94 17.27
CA HIS A 702 -5.07 3.91 16.90
C HIS A 702 -4.44 2.50 16.95
N VAL A 703 -3.41 2.26 16.15
CA VAL A 703 -2.66 0.99 16.08
C VAL A 703 -1.79 0.76 17.32
N MET A 704 -1.09 1.82 17.75
CA MET A 704 -0.27 1.83 18.97
C MET A 704 -0.88 2.80 19.99
N ASP A 705 -0.39 2.77 21.24
CA ASP A 705 -0.94 3.62 22.31
C ASP A 705 -0.67 5.09 22.02
N TRP A 706 -1.75 5.81 21.71
CA TRP A 706 -1.71 7.22 21.36
C TRP A 706 -1.70 8.11 22.62
N LYS A 707 -0.76 9.05 22.81
CA LYS A 707 0.38 9.46 21.96
C LYS A 707 1.72 8.85 22.40
N SER A 708 1.73 8.10 23.50
CA SER A 708 2.95 7.70 24.23
C SER A 708 3.90 6.84 23.41
N ASP A 709 3.39 5.90 22.62
CA ASP A 709 4.23 4.99 21.85
C ASP A 709 4.93 5.73 20.71
N TYR A 710 4.19 6.54 19.98
CA TYR A 710 4.73 7.36 18.89
C TYR A 710 5.77 8.37 19.38
N GLU A 711 5.56 8.98 20.54
CA GLU A 711 6.57 9.83 21.17
C GLU A 711 7.82 9.03 21.59
N THR A 712 7.64 7.84 22.14
CA THR A 712 8.73 6.96 22.57
C THR A 712 9.56 6.51 21.39
N LEU A 713 8.92 6.07 20.31
CA LEU A 713 9.57 5.72 19.05
C LEU A 713 10.32 6.91 18.46
N HIS A 714 9.70 8.08 18.38
CA HIS A 714 10.37 9.27 17.83
C HIS A 714 11.56 9.73 18.70
N LYS A 715 11.56 9.49 20.01
CA LYS A 715 12.75 9.73 20.87
C LYS A 715 13.92 8.79 20.51
N LEU A 716 13.65 7.61 19.95
CA LEU A 716 14.70 6.74 19.39
C LEU A 716 15.26 7.36 18.10
N PHE A 717 14.39 7.83 17.19
CA PHE A 717 14.81 8.50 15.95
C PHE A 717 15.61 9.78 16.24
N GLU A 718 15.24 10.55 17.27
CA GLU A 718 15.99 11.73 17.74
C GLU A 718 17.45 11.39 18.10
N LYS A 719 17.73 10.17 18.57
CA LYS A 719 19.10 9.71 18.86
C LYS A 719 19.81 9.20 17.61
N ILE A 720 19.10 8.43 16.78
CA ILE A 720 19.67 7.77 15.61
C ILE A 720 20.04 8.80 14.55
N ALA A 721 19.11 9.71 14.19
CA ALA A 721 19.29 10.64 13.09
C ALA A 721 20.58 11.47 13.20
N PRO A 722 20.85 12.25 14.26
CA PRO A 722 22.12 12.98 14.39
C PRO A 722 23.34 12.06 14.51
N GLY A 723 23.19 10.86 15.07
CA GLY A 723 24.26 9.85 15.13
C GLY A 723 24.65 9.29 13.76
N PHE A 724 23.74 9.33 12.79
CA PHE A 724 23.96 8.91 11.40
C PHE A 724 24.75 9.94 10.58
N SER A 725 24.75 11.22 10.96
CA SER A 725 25.31 12.35 10.18
C SER A 725 26.74 12.16 9.66
N ARG A 726 27.58 11.37 10.33
CA ARG A 726 28.96 11.11 9.89
C ARG A 726 29.06 10.17 8.70
N TYR A 727 28.01 9.40 8.46
CA TYR A 727 27.90 8.37 7.44
C TYR A 727 26.92 8.75 6.34
N ALA A 728 26.23 9.89 6.50
CA ALA A 728 25.36 10.43 5.47
C ALA A 728 26.18 11.10 4.36
N ILE A 729 25.66 11.06 3.14
CA ILE A 729 26.29 11.69 1.96
C ILE A 729 26.40 13.20 2.16
N ASP A 730 25.27 13.86 2.47
CA ASP A 730 25.26 15.22 2.97
C ASP A 730 25.08 15.18 4.48
N ARG A 731 26.16 15.44 5.21
CA ARG A 731 26.19 15.41 6.69
C ARG A 731 25.19 16.34 7.36
N LYS A 732 24.64 17.32 6.64
CA LYS A 732 23.70 18.31 7.18
C LYS A 732 22.25 18.03 6.82
N LYS A 733 22.00 17.44 5.65
CA LYS A 733 20.65 17.23 5.12
C LYS A 733 20.53 15.87 4.45
N TYR A 734 19.72 15.00 5.03
CA TYR A 734 19.50 13.64 4.53
C TYR A 734 18.15 13.12 4.99
N THR A 735 17.64 12.12 4.30
CA THR A 735 16.39 11.43 4.64
C THR A 735 16.72 10.02 5.10
N LEU A 736 16.17 9.61 6.23
CA LEU A 736 16.35 8.26 6.77
C LEU A 736 15.07 7.44 6.65
N ASP A 737 15.23 6.17 6.28
CA ASP A 737 14.20 5.14 6.35
C ASP A 737 14.46 4.26 7.59
N PHE A 738 13.42 4.07 8.41
CA PHE A 738 13.45 3.29 9.63
C PHE A 738 12.41 2.17 9.57
N GLU A 739 12.81 0.95 9.93
CA GLU A 739 11.87 -0.14 10.19
C GLU A 739 11.74 -0.35 11.70
N TYR A 740 10.51 -0.44 12.19
CA TYR A 740 10.21 -0.64 13.61
C TYR A 740 9.08 -1.65 13.84
N LYS A 741 9.02 -2.17 15.07
CA LYS A 741 7.91 -3.01 15.56
C LYS A 741 7.54 -2.61 16.99
N LYS A 742 6.30 -2.90 17.38
CA LYS A 742 5.87 -3.03 18.78
C LYS A 742 5.60 -4.51 19.04
N VAL A 743 6.21 -5.07 20.07
CA VAL A 743 6.20 -6.51 20.37
C VAL A 743 5.69 -6.72 21.79
N ASP A 744 4.89 -7.75 22.02
CA ASP A 744 4.36 -8.11 23.34
C ASP A 744 5.48 -8.39 24.38
N PRO A 745 5.34 -7.95 25.65
CA PRO A 745 4.20 -7.21 26.20
C PRO A 745 4.19 -5.70 25.92
N ASP A 746 5.32 -5.05 25.64
CA ASP A 746 5.36 -3.60 25.33
C ASP A 746 6.72 -3.10 24.79
N TRP A 747 7.40 -3.90 23.96
CA TRP A 747 8.74 -3.58 23.47
C TRP A 747 8.70 -2.88 22.09
N ILE A 748 9.00 -1.58 22.07
CA ILE A 748 9.23 -0.83 20.83
C ILE A 748 10.69 -1.04 20.39
N VAL A 749 10.86 -1.57 19.17
CA VAL A 749 12.17 -1.92 18.61
C VAL A 749 12.36 -1.28 17.25
N VAL A 750 13.54 -0.71 17.00
CA VAL A 750 14.00 -0.29 15.66
C VAL A 750 14.95 -1.35 15.14
N LYS A 751 14.61 -1.94 14.00
CA LYS A 751 15.29 -3.10 13.42
C LYS A 751 16.13 -2.79 12.18
N GLN A 752 15.98 -1.59 11.61
CA GLN A 752 16.79 -1.13 10.49
C GLN A 752 16.79 0.40 10.45
N VAL A 753 17.90 0.98 9.97
CA VAL A 753 18.00 2.38 9.56
C VAL A 753 18.89 2.45 8.32
N ARG A 754 18.52 3.28 7.36
CA ARG A 754 19.33 3.59 6.17
C ARG A 754 19.02 4.98 5.64
N GLU A 755 19.93 5.54 4.85
CA GLU A 755 19.69 6.77 4.09
C GLU A 755 18.91 6.46 2.81
N LEU A 756 17.90 7.27 2.48
CA LEU A 756 17.21 7.19 1.20
C LEU A 756 17.95 8.05 0.15
N PRO A 757 18.20 7.49 -1.06
CA PRO A 757 18.73 8.26 -2.19
C PRO A 757 17.90 9.51 -2.45
N GLN A 758 18.57 10.64 -2.69
CA GLN A 758 17.93 11.84 -3.20
C GLN A 758 18.13 11.88 -4.72
N PRO A 759 17.07 12.13 -5.52
CA PRO A 759 17.22 12.33 -6.95
C PRO A 759 18.24 13.42 -7.22
N GLU A 760 19.19 13.15 -8.12
CA GLU A 760 20.15 14.17 -8.52
C GLU A 760 19.41 15.31 -9.24
N ALA A 761 19.61 16.53 -8.76
CA ALA A 761 19.09 17.68 -9.46
C ALA A 761 19.95 17.89 -10.71
N LEU A 762 19.37 17.68 -11.89
CA LEU A 762 20.04 17.99 -13.15
C LEU A 762 20.46 19.47 -13.15
N THR A 763 21.76 19.71 -13.26
CA THR A 763 22.32 21.05 -13.42
C THR A 763 22.46 21.31 -14.93
N ASP A 764 21.85 22.40 -15.42
CA ASP A 764 21.91 22.82 -16.83
C ASP A 764 21.34 21.84 -17.89
N SER A 765 20.28 21.09 -17.58
CA SER A 765 19.59 20.23 -18.58
C SER A 765 18.75 21.02 -19.59
N THR A 766 18.81 20.65 -20.87
CA THR A 766 17.90 21.14 -21.92
C THR A 766 16.48 20.60 -21.71
N PRO A 767 15.46 21.45 -21.50
CA PRO A 767 14.10 20.99 -21.27
C PRO A 767 13.54 20.19 -22.47
N ILE A 768 12.72 19.18 -22.18
CA ILE A 768 11.91 18.48 -23.19
C ILE A 768 10.44 18.87 -23.01
N LEU A 769 9.72 19.03 -24.12
CA LEU A 769 8.27 19.17 -24.15
C LEU A 769 7.69 17.83 -24.55
N ALA A 770 6.99 17.16 -23.64
CA ALA A 770 6.02 16.14 -24.01
C ALA A 770 4.80 16.87 -24.59
N GLY A 771 4.44 16.53 -25.83
CA GLY A 771 3.42 17.22 -26.61
C GLY A 771 1.99 17.00 -26.10
N GLY A 772 1.05 16.86 -27.03
CA GLY A 772 -0.35 16.60 -26.73
C GLY A 772 -1.22 17.85 -26.59
N ARG A 773 -2.42 17.64 -26.05
CA ARG A 773 -3.48 18.66 -26.00
C ARG A 773 -3.72 19.18 -24.60
N ALA A 774 -3.92 20.48 -24.48
CA ALA A 774 -4.26 21.15 -23.23
C ALA A 774 -5.46 22.10 -23.42
N THR A 775 -6.39 22.08 -22.47
CA THR A 775 -7.46 23.07 -22.39
C THR A 775 -7.14 24.09 -21.29
N LEU A 776 -6.86 25.34 -21.68
CA LEU A 776 -6.61 26.43 -20.75
C LEU A 776 -7.86 27.28 -20.53
N ARG A 777 -8.07 27.73 -19.30
CA ARG A 777 -9.13 28.68 -18.93
C ARG A 777 -8.52 29.84 -18.16
N LEU A 778 -9.07 31.03 -18.35
CA LEU A 778 -8.53 32.22 -17.68
C LEU A 778 -8.71 32.14 -16.15
N PHE A 779 -7.60 32.16 -15.41
CA PHE A 779 -7.61 32.14 -13.93
C PHE A 779 -8.10 33.48 -13.36
N GLN A 780 -9.02 33.43 -12.39
CA GLN A 780 -9.75 34.61 -11.91
C GLN A 780 -9.17 35.27 -10.64
N GLY A 781 -8.12 34.71 -10.03
CA GLY A 781 -7.75 35.01 -8.63
C GLY A 781 -6.60 36.01 -8.34
N GLU A 782 -5.77 36.41 -9.31
CA GLU A 782 -4.46 37.04 -9.00
C GLU A 782 -4.43 38.57 -8.72
N THR A 783 -5.56 39.25 -8.58
CA THR A 783 -5.54 40.64 -8.07
C THR A 783 -6.41 40.76 -6.83
N GLY A 784 -5.82 40.47 -5.68
CA GLY A 784 -6.42 40.52 -4.33
C GLY A 784 -6.86 41.91 -3.85
N GLY A 785 -7.45 42.71 -4.73
CA GLY A 785 -8.03 44.02 -4.41
C GLY A 785 -9.02 44.57 -5.46
N GLY A 786 -9.33 43.82 -6.52
CA GLY A 786 -10.27 44.29 -7.56
C GLY A 786 -11.72 43.96 -7.18
N GLY A 787 -12.58 44.96 -7.03
CA GLY A 787 -14.02 44.79 -6.75
C GLY A 787 -14.77 43.96 -7.80
N VAL A 788 -16.11 43.84 -7.69
CA VAL A 788 -16.99 43.01 -8.53
C VAL A 788 -16.67 43.01 -10.04
N PHE A 789 -16.16 44.12 -10.58
CA PHE A 789 -15.77 44.25 -11.99
C PHE A 789 -14.48 43.50 -12.40
N ALA A 790 -13.60 43.12 -11.46
CA ALA A 790 -12.44 42.28 -11.76
C ALA A 790 -12.84 40.85 -12.17
N TYR A 791 -14.05 40.40 -11.77
CA TYR A 791 -14.65 39.13 -12.18
C TYR A 791 -15.36 39.19 -13.54
N HIS A 792 -15.46 40.37 -14.17
CA HIS A 792 -16.03 40.59 -15.50
C HIS A 792 -14.97 40.57 -16.62
N ARG A 793 -13.81 39.94 -16.41
CA ARG A 793 -12.81 39.73 -17.47
C ARG A 793 -13.33 38.73 -18.52
N LEU A 794 -12.85 38.88 -19.75
CA LEU A 794 -13.17 38.07 -20.92
C LEU A 794 -13.05 36.57 -20.58
N LYS A 795 -14.18 35.86 -20.52
CA LYS A 795 -14.20 34.42 -20.28
C LYS A 795 -13.82 33.73 -21.57
N SER A 796 -12.67 33.07 -21.58
CA SER A 796 -12.20 32.27 -22.71
C SER A 796 -11.73 30.89 -22.27
N ILE A 797 -11.94 29.93 -23.15
CA ILE A 797 -11.44 28.56 -23.09
C ILE A 797 -10.57 28.37 -24.32
N TRP A 798 -9.35 27.89 -24.16
CA TRP A 798 -8.37 27.68 -25.22
C TRP A 798 -8.07 26.19 -25.28
N ASN A 799 -8.10 25.59 -26.46
CA ASN A 799 -7.57 24.26 -26.69
C ASN A 799 -6.30 24.41 -27.51
N ILE A 800 -5.20 23.88 -27.00
CA ILE A 800 -3.86 24.01 -27.57
C ILE A 800 -3.34 22.60 -27.84
N ASP A 801 -2.70 22.43 -28.98
CA ASP A 801 -2.01 21.22 -29.41
C ASP A 801 -0.53 21.58 -29.66
N ALA A 802 0.39 20.82 -29.09
CA ALA A 802 1.83 20.99 -29.22
C ALA A 802 2.50 19.66 -29.51
N ALA A 803 3.48 19.62 -30.42
CA ALA A 803 4.21 18.38 -30.70
C ALA A 803 5.45 18.18 -29.82
N SER A 804 5.69 16.94 -29.41
CA SER A 804 6.86 16.53 -28.60
C SER A 804 8.19 16.91 -29.23
N ARG A 805 9.10 17.53 -28.46
CA ARG A 805 10.43 17.94 -28.93
C ARG A 805 11.40 18.33 -27.81
N VAL A 806 12.70 18.29 -28.11
CA VAL A 806 13.75 18.93 -27.31
C VAL A 806 13.64 20.45 -27.49
N LEU A 807 13.65 21.20 -26.38
CA LEU A 807 13.51 22.65 -26.41
C LEU A 807 14.88 23.34 -26.33
N GLU A 808 15.64 23.26 -27.42
CA GLU A 808 16.87 24.03 -27.57
C GLU A 808 16.55 25.53 -27.71
N THR A 809 16.91 26.31 -26.70
CA THR A 809 16.61 27.76 -26.70
C THR A 809 17.43 28.55 -27.72
N THR A 810 18.51 27.96 -28.23
CA THR A 810 19.31 28.49 -29.32
C THR A 810 18.64 28.08 -30.63
N ASP A 811 18.29 29.05 -31.48
CA ASP A 811 17.77 28.83 -32.84
C ASP A 811 16.31 28.38 -33.04
N GLN A 812 15.43 28.49 -32.03
CA GLN A 812 14.00 28.21 -32.23
C GLN A 812 13.33 29.27 -33.12
N LYS A 813 12.85 28.86 -34.31
CA LYS A 813 12.29 29.74 -35.36
C LYS A 813 10.76 29.72 -35.49
N SER A 814 10.08 28.89 -34.71
CA SER A 814 8.63 28.69 -34.80
C SER A 814 7.99 28.47 -33.42
N SER A 815 6.67 28.69 -33.34
CA SER A 815 5.88 28.43 -32.14
C SER A 815 6.05 27.00 -31.63
N ILE A 816 5.90 26.84 -30.32
CA ILE A 816 5.73 25.53 -29.68
C ILE A 816 4.30 25.01 -29.83
N ILE A 817 3.35 25.88 -30.19
CA ILE A 817 1.96 25.55 -30.47
C ILE A 817 1.85 25.15 -31.94
N ASN A 818 1.40 23.92 -32.17
CA ASN A 818 1.15 23.37 -33.50
C ASN A 818 -0.24 23.78 -34.00
N ALA A 819 -1.25 23.63 -33.14
CA ALA A 819 -2.60 24.07 -33.41
C ALA A 819 -3.23 24.67 -32.15
N ALA A 820 -4.15 25.61 -32.34
CA ALA A 820 -4.93 26.15 -31.23
C ALA A 820 -6.29 26.61 -31.74
N ASP A 821 -7.29 26.35 -30.92
CA ASP A 821 -8.60 26.95 -31.03
C ASP A 821 -8.99 27.58 -29.70
N TRP A 822 -9.90 28.54 -29.74
CA TRP A 822 -10.39 29.13 -28.51
C TRP A 822 -11.81 29.65 -28.67
N THR A 823 -12.54 29.59 -27.57
CA THR A 823 -13.92 30.03 -27.44
C THR A 823 -14.01 31.13 -26.39
N ARG A 824 -14.76 32.20 -26.68
CA ARG A 824 -15.13 33.22 -25.67
C ARG A 824 -16.57 33.68 -25.83
N VAL A 825 -17.04 34.42 -24.83
CA VAL A 825 -18.31 35.16 -24.93
C VAL A 825 -18.02 36.65 -25.15
N VAL A 826 -18.58 37.21 -26.22
CA VAL A 826 -18.55 38.65 -26.56
C VAL A 826 -19.98 39.14 -26.71
N ASP A 827 -20.37 40.15 -25.94
CA ASP A 827 -21.68 40.80 -26.04
C ASP A 827 -22.89 39.84 -25.95
N GLY A 828 -22.71 38.73 -25.23
CA GLY A 828 -23.72 37.68 -25.06
C GLY A 828 -23.67 36.55 -26.09
N GLU A 829 -22.83 36.67 -27.13
CA GLU A 829 -22.65 35.66 -28.17
C GLU A 829 -21.34 34.88 -28.01
N THR A 830 -21.37 33.59 -28.34
CA THR A 830 -20.18 32.73 -28.34
C THR A 830 -19.40 32.92 -29.64
N LEU A 831 -18.15 33.36 -29.53
CA LEU A 831 -17.19 33.40 -30.63
C LEU A 831 -16.25 32.20 -30.49
N VAL A 832 -16.13 31.41 -31.56
CA VAL A 832 -15.19 30.28 -31.67
C VAL A 832 -14.20 30.59 -32.80
N VAL A 833 -12.91 30.38 -32.55
CA VAL A 833 -11.84 30.55 -33.55
C VAL A 833 -11.07 29.24 -33.65
N GLU A 834 -11.09 28.59 -34.82
CA GLU A 834 -10.56 27.22 -35.02
C GLU A 834 -9.46 27.13 -36.09
N ASP A 835 -9.06 28.26 -36.70
CA ASP A 835 -8.16 28.29 -37.88
C ASP A 835 -6.68 28.00 -37.56
N GLY A 836 -6.36 27.60 -36.33
CA GLY A 836 -4.99 27.43 -35.84
C GLY A 836 -4.26 28.76 -35.65
N ILE A 837 -3.21 28.76 -34.81
CA ILE A 837 -2.52 30.00 -34.42
C ILE A 837 -1.93 30.78 -35.60
N ALA A 838 -1.49 30.08 -36.65
CA ALA A 838 -0.95 30.68 -37.88
C ALA A 838 -2.03 31.33 -38.76
N GLY A 839 -3.29 30.87 -38.66
CA GLY A 839 -4.43 31.45 -39.37
C GLY A 839 -4.94 32.74 -38.73
N TRP A 840 -4.52 33.05 -37.50
CA TRP A 840 -5.03 34.20 -36.78
C TRP A 840 -4.56 35.53 -37.38
N PRO A 841 -5.40 36.59 -37.32
CA PRO A 841 -5.10 37.82 -38.02
C PRO A 841 -3.78 38.45 -37.54
N LYS A 842 -2.86 38.66 -38.49
CA LYS A 842 -1.52 39.24 -38.23
C LYS A 842 -0.71 38.46 -37.19
N HIS A 843 -0.86 37.14 -37.14
CA HIS A 843 -0.01 36.28 -36.33
C HIS A 843 1.49 36.50 -36.66
N ARG A 844 2.33 36.53 -35.62
CA ARG A 844 3.80 36.56 -35.69
C ARG A 844 4.40 35.83 -34.49
N PHE A 845 5.36 34.96 -34.77
CA PHE A 845 6.24 34.36 -33.78
C PHE A 845 7.54 35.16 -33.63
N SER A 846 8.06 35.25 -32.40
CA SER A 846 9.36 35.85 -32.10
C SER A 846 9.98 35.30 -30.82
N THR A 847 11.31 35.40 -30.71
CA THR A 847 12.04 35.15 -29.47
C THR A 847 12.33 36.49 -28.76
N GLY A 848 12.15 36.53 -27.44
CA GLY A 848 12.42 37.71 -26.61
C GLY A 848 13.28 37.40 -25.39
N LYS A 849 13.51 38.43 -24.57
CA LYS A 849 14.17 38.33 -23.26
C LYS A 849 13.28 38.89 -22.16
N ARG A 850 13.22 38.22 -21.02
CA ARG A 850 12.56 38.69 -19.79
C ARG A 850 13.50 38.49 -18.60
N GLY A 851 14.18 39.55 -18.18
CA GLY A 851 15.34 39.41 -17.30
C GLY A 851 16.45 38.64 -18.02
N ASN A 852 17.01 37.61 -17.39
CA ASN A 852 18.00 36.72 -18.02
C ASN A 852 17.36 35.56 -18.82
N GLU A 853 16.04 35.39 -18.75
CA GLU A 853 15.31 34.29 -19.39
C GLU A 853 15.04 34.59 -20.86
N THR A 854 15.22 33.60 -21.73
CA THR A 854 14.68 33.61 -23.09
C THR A 854 13.17 33.35 -23.03
N VAL A 855 12.37 34.03 -23.85
CA VAL A 855 10.91 33.77 -23.93
C VAL A 855 10.50 33.59 -25.39
N LEU A 856 9.50 32.74 -25.63
CA LEU A 856 8.88 32.58 -26.93
C LEU A 856 7.56 33.34 -26.94
N VAL A 857 7.32 34.10 -28.01
CA VAL A 857 6.19 35.04 -28.06
C VAL A 857 5.43 34.86 -29.37
N ASP A 858 4.17 34.45 -29.24
CA ASP A 858 3.18 34.43 -30.31
C ASP A 858 2.28 35.67 -30.19
N GLN A 859 2.14 36.43 -31.26
CA GLN A 859 1.38 37.69 -31.26
C GLN A 859 0.38 37.70 -32.40
N TRP A 860 -0.84 38.15 -32.17
CA TRP A 860 -1.85 38.39 -33.21
C TRP A 860 -2.64 39.67 -32.92
N GLN A 861 -3.54 40.04 -33.83
CA GLN A 861 -4.42 41.19 -33.66
C GLN A 861 -5.88 40.78 -33.78
N GLU A 862 -6.72 41.45 -33.00
CA GLU A 862 -8.17 41.38 -33.13
C GLU A 862 -8.72 42.77 -33.37
N SER A 863 -9.77 42.88 -34.18
CA SER A 863 -10.43 44.15 -34.46
C SER A 863 -11.81 44.15 -33.80
N ARG A 864 -12.09 45.14 -32.94
CA ARG A 864 -13.37 45.29 -32.23
C ARG A 864 -13.81 46.74 -32.29
N ASP A 865 -15.05 47.00 -32.70
CA ASP A 865 -15.64 48.34 -32.81
C ASP A 865 -14.76 49.34 -33.60
N GLY A 866 -14.07 48.86 -34.64
CA GLY A 866 -13.15 49.66 -35.45
C GLY A 866 -11.79 49.95 -34.79
N LYS A 867 -11.49 49.38 -33.62
CA LYS A 867 -10.20 49.46 -32.93
C LYS A 867 -9.46 48.13 -33.02
N ASN A 868 -8.18 48.18 -33.36
CA ASN A 868 -7.32 47.00 -33.35
C ASN A 868 -6.68 46.82 -31.96
N HIS A 869 -6.90 45.66 -31.36
CA HIS A 869 -6.30 45.22 -30.10
C HIS A 869 -5.18 44.23 -30.42
N LYS A 870 -4.00 44.44 -29.84
CA LYS A 870 -2.87 43.52 -29.97
C LYS A 870 -2.91 42.52 -28.83
N VAL A 871 -2.94 41.23 -29.16
CA VAL A 871 -2.92 40.14 -28.19
C VAL A 871 -1.59 39.41 -28.30
N GLN A 872 -1.05 38.97 -27.15
CA GLN A 872 0.22 38.25 -27.07
C GLN A 872 0.07 37.07 -26.13
N ASP A 873 0.54 35.91 -26.58
CA ASP A 873 0.88 34.80 -25.71
C ASP A 873 2.40 34.77 -25.49
N VAL A 874 2.81 34.58 -24.24
CA VAL A 874 4.21 34.65 -23.82
C VAL A 874 4.53 33.38 -23.04
N GLY A 875 5.14 32.42 -23.74
CA GLY A 875 5.73 31.24 -23.14
C GLY A 875 7.03 31.60 -22.44
N ARG A 876 7.11 31.42 -21.12
CA ARG A 876 8.37 31.55 -20.39
C ARG A 876 9.15 30.25 -20.46
N TYR A 877 10.44 30.34 -20.79
CA TYR A 877 11.36 29.25 -20.53
C TYR A 877 11.94 29.44 -19.14
N PRO A 878 11.74 28.48 -18.22
CA PRO A 878 12.45 28.52 -16.96
C PRO A 878 13.93 28.23 -17.23
N THR A 879 14.80 29.20 -17.01
CA THR A 879 16.17 28.88 -16.59
C THR A 879 16.15 28.63 -15.09
N LEU A 880 16.49 27.40 -14.69
CA LEU A 880 17.00 27.00 -13.38
C LEU A 880 16.15 27.15 -12.11
N ALA A 881 14.99 27.81 -12.10
CA ALA A 881 14.09 27.71 -10.94
C ALA A 881 12.65 28.15 -11.29
N ALA A 882 11.68 27.32 -10.87
CA ALA A 882 10.23 27.58 -10.80
C ALA A 882 9.36 27.21 -12.02
N ARG A 883 8.44 26.28 -11.73
CA ARG A 883 7.00 26.28 -12.05
C ARG A 883 6.60 26.69 -13.47
N GLN A 884 6.17 25.70 -14.25
CA GLN A 884 5.35 25.91 -15.43
C GLN A 884 3.91 26.26 -15.01
N GLU A 885 3.63 27.55 -14.91
CA GLU A 885 2.30 28.08 -15.17
C GLU A 885 2.36 28.80 -16.52
N PHE A 886 1.56 28.33 -17.49
CA PHE A 886 1.20 29.13 -18.67
C PHE A 886 0.29 30.28 -18.20
N ALA A 887 0.89 31.34 -17.67
CA ALA A 887 0.17 32.56 -17.34
C ALA A 887 0.14 33.48 -18.57
N GLY A 888 -0.86 33.28 -19.43
CA GLY A 888 -1.20 34.23 -20.49
C GLY A 888 -1.55 35.58 -19.87
N ARG A 889 -0.61 36.54 -19.87
CA ARG A 889 -0.88 37.93 -19.50
C ARG A 889 -1.35 38.67 -20.74
N VAL A 890 -2.66 38.86 -20.86
CA VAL A 890 -3.24 39.84 -21.77
C VAL A 890 -3.27 41.20 -21.05
N PRO A 891 -2.50 42.22 -21.47
CA PRO A 891 -2.75 43.58 -21.05
C PRO A 891 -3.98 44.09 -21.82
N TRP A 892 -5.03 44.46 -21.10
CA TRP A 892 -6.13 45.28 -21.61
C TRP A 892 -5.90 46.73 -21.21
#